data_AF-A0A9W6U2N6-F1
#
_entry.id   AF-A0A9W6U2N6-F1
#
_cell.length_a   1.000
_cell.length_b   1.000
_cell.length_c   1.000
_cell.angle_alpha   90.00
_cell.angle_beta   90.00
_cell.angle_gamma   90.00
#
_symmetry.space_group_name_H-M   'P 1'
#
loop_
_entity.id
_entity.type
_entity.pdbx_description
1 polymer ?
#
loop_
_entity_poly.entity_id
_entity_poly.type
_entity_poly.pdbx_seq_one_letter_code
_entity_poly.pdbx_strand_id
1 'polypeptide(L)'
;MVICQCAEGEKLLKRGIGGVAHPIAHSRRTPIRAEDRGTMSGWVSAWLQGKSEGSDESKSEGGAFASAGTALSEGAAPASADEIRRKRLQKLQEAQDAVSANPSTLNPKNDVIMTNQESSSDKKQRVETVPPAAPVETPPQAKKPKTPTTLQPERYVNDMLQRVLRVTLKPANSSSELLLLPQFAAQSEDEEALLLSTANASEVLYSRVIMNPANLPGGSQHPLAALAYLEQVFYRCRDEMQKLQSSFVRLAADKKQEAQECLSSVREMCINYSATALTDPEIFPFEVGTINADALEKIVRLQGNAQTPEFVDGIVAQLQASDATLAVFAPIFQKLLSELFLINPPSLMSNFYNNMYVLTVLCRNKVLATTFTQIPGFLLTPGPPMTGRRLQDATALGLLLRFSCGQDPAITQMFTNITKRTENDVDNSILTIRNKLDSVQHSVSDIVTLLLKAGGTAREQVLAWLEQTMQVNAERAKENPDANITATNGMFVNLTMVLLKLCGPFLIARSNKAQLIKTDYLTKQNPMFPFDETSLVGTNSENAISHQDHRQALSPADFNFITRCYFITARAMHLGPVGMMGQYMRLLRQLSYFQSRMNAQNADPRLRAHFDQMATAKMIMDAELLHPDFLHEMIRFSLLTCAIVNSICTGSSVYDESASLLLPLPAPDTETRAVLKYIPEHLVDDLCTTLKFVARLQPKALNAFELHELLKMIIIFLSSPGYVHSPHLRAKMSEVLFHIFLPSEESEERETAGTAFGVELLTTDLLAQRHLAPCLLGLYGDVEHTGFYEKLEHRYNIACLLKYLWKLDGHKPAFLLIAEDRKNFVKFAHGLMNHINSLVTDALIALPEIKVLQEQMQDTARWLALDEAVREQKQSLLSDKERTVTSSLQLANETIHMMSYLTSEIQEPFVKMPELQDRLVSMLNSVLVKLAGPRGVELKVNNPEQYKFRPKTMLKEIVETLLHFAPYPSFLEAVATNGFYDGQVFRKCAHIVARTQLLVPGDVQKFDAFVADVEKAAEGAANLEETLGDIPEEFLDPLVFTLMNDPVLLPSGYTMDRSCISQHLMNDQSDPFTRVPLTMDQLQPNTDLKVKIERWVREQQQKQNEAAQ
;
A
#
# COMPACT_ATOMS: atom_id res chain seq x y z
N MET A 1 -14.54 -5.52 -51.12
CA MET A 1 -15.84 -5.31 -51.78
C MET A 1 -16.35 -3.96 -51.31
N VAL A 2 -16.38 -3.00 -52.25
CA VAL A 2 -16.91 -1.61 -52.23
C VAL A 2 -16.29 -0.66 -51.17
N ILE A 3 -15.34 0.26 -51.43
CA ILE A 3 -15.02 1.24 -52.51
C ILE A 3 -15.55 2.67 -52.22
N CYS A 4 -14.60 3.62 -52.25
CA CYS A 4 -14.59 5.02 -52.75
C CYS A 4 -14.26 6.11 -51.69
N GLN A 5 -13.43 7.13 -51.93
CA GLN A 5 -12.33 7.43 -52.88
C GLN A 5 -11.87 8.90 -52.68
N CYS A 6 -10.56 9.17 -52.89
CA CYS A 6 -9.94 10.37 -53.51
C CYS A 6 -10.01 11.74 -52.78
N ALA A 7 -9.06 12.68 -52.86
CA ALA A 7 -7.85 12.92 -53.69
C ALA A 7 -6.99 14.03 -52.98
N GLU A 8 -5.65 13.94 -52.88
CA GLU A 8 -4.59 14.45 -53.80
C GLU A 8 -4.47 15.98 -53.97
N GLY A 9 -3.25 16.53 -53.83
CA GLY A 9 -2.98 17.97 -54.09
C GLY A 9 -1.59 18.54 -53.77
N GLU A 10 -0.54 17.88 -54.26
CA GLU A 10 0.85 18.25 -54.62
C GLU A 10 1.38 19.74 -54.74
N LYS A 11 2.72 19.89 -54.57
CA LYS A 11 3.73 20.83 -55.19
C LYS A 11 4.05 22.20 -54.51
N LEU A 12 5.27 22.79 -54.51
CA LEU A 12 6.66 22.50 -54.95
C LEU A 12 7.63 23.68 -54.58
N LEU A 13 8.93 23.37 -54.40
CA LEU A 13 10.16 24.02 -54.95
C LEU A 13 10.93 25.21 -54.28
N LYS A 14 12.28 24.98 -54.25
CA LYS A 14 13.47 25.87 -54.49
C LYS A 14 14.20 26.46 -53.26
N ARG A 15 15.54 26.61 -53.18
CA ARG A 15 16.77 26.12 -53.89
C ARG A 15 17.99 26.85 -53.23
N GLY A 16 19.20 26.28 -53.29
CA GLY A 16 20.52 26.98 -53.21
C GLY A 16 21.34 26.66 -51.94
N ILE A 17 22.42 25.86 -51.93
CA ILE A 17 23.78 25.96 -52.53
C ILE A 17 24.63 27.12 -51.99
N GLY A 18 25.71 26.77 -51.26
CA GLY A 18 27.04 27.39 -51.46
C GLY A 18 27.74 28.08 -50.27
N GLY A 19 28.69 27.38 -49.63
CA GLY A 19 30.11 27.77 -49.62
C GLY A 19 30.67 28.77 -48.58
N VAL A 20 31.66 28.25 -47.82
CA VAL A 20 32.96 28.87 -47.43
C VAL A 20 32.97 29.91 -46.28
N ALA A 21 33.58 29.54 -45.14
CA ALA A 21 34.85 30.13 -44.64
C ALA A 21 35.13 29.74 -43.17
N HIS A 22 36.23 29.04 -42.93
CA HIS A 22 36.92 29.00 -41.64
C HIS A 22 37.71 30.31 -41.43
N PRO A 23 38.01 30.68 -40.18
CA PRO A 23 39.42 30.61 -39.80
C PRO A 23 39.68 29.94 -38.45
N ILE A 24 40.84 29.29 -38.44
CA ILE A 24 41.54 28.66 -37.33
C ILE A 24 42.18 29.77 -36.49
N ALA A 25 42.06 29.70 -35.17
CA ALA A 25 42.98 30.36 -34.24
C ALA A 25 43.34 29.41 -33.09
N HIS A 26 44.65 29.33 -32.86
CA HIS A 26 45.37 28.35 -32.07
C HIS A 26 45.18 28.46 -30.54
N SER A 27 45.26 27.28 -29.90
CA SER A 27 46.06 27.00 -28.70
C SER A 27 45.70 27.68 -27.36
N ARG A 28 45.16 26.88 -26.43
CA ARG A 28 45.89 26.45 -25.21
C ARG A 28 45.17 25.30 -24.50
N ARG A 29 45.81 24.13 -24.48
CA ARG A 29 45.55 23.00 -23.56
C ARG A 29 46.13 23.39 -22.18
N THR A 30 45.36 23.43 -21.10
CA THR A 30 45.20 22.41 -20.01
C THR A 30 44.89 23.17 -18.70
N PRO A 31 44.40 22.55 -17.60
CA PRO A 31 43.92 21.19 -17.43
C PRO A 31 42.47 21.09 -16.89
N ILE A 32 41.93 19.89 -17.02
CA ILE A 32 40.76 19.36 -16.33
C ILE A 32 40.90 19.62 -14.83
N ARG A 33 39.96 20.39 -14.25
CA ARG A 33 39.79 20.49 -12.80
C ARG A 33 38.62 19.58 -12.42
N ALA A 34 38.96 18.46 -11.81
CA ALA A 34 38.03 17.62 -11.09
C ALA A 34 37.56 18.40 -9.86
N GLU A 35 36.27 18.75 -9.82
CA GLU A 35 35.55 19.12 -8.61
C GLU A 35 34.05 19.19 -8.94
N ASP A 36 33.41 18.03 -9.01
CA ASP A 36 32.00 17.86 -8.71
C ASP A 36 31.89 16.64 -7.79
N ARG A 37 32.28 16.84 -6.53
CA ARG A 37 31.96 15.94 -5.42
C ARG A 37 31.01 16.70 -4.52
N GLY A 38 29.71 16.46 -4.66
CA GLY A 38 28.75 16.97 -3.68
C GLY A 38 27.28 16.86 -4.03
N THR A 39 26.89 16.79 -5.30
CA THR A 39 25.48 16.77 -5.70
C THR A 39 25.04 15.38 -6.17
N MET A 40 23.99 14.82 -5.54
CA MET A 40 23.34 13.60 -6.01
C MET A 40 22.71 13.84 -7.38
N SER A 41 22.70 12.82 -8.26
CA SER A 41 22.06 12.92 -9.58
C SER A 41 20.57 13.25 -9.44
N GLY A 42 20.02 14.08 -10.34
CA GLY A 42 18.62 14.54 -10.30
C GLY A 42 17.60 13.40 -10.22
N TRP A 43 17.85 12.30 -10.92
CA TRP A 43 17.00 11.11 -10.88
C TRP A 43 16.93 10.46 -9.48
N VAL A 44 18.04 10.47 -8.72
CA VAL A 44 18.06 9.93 -7.34
C VAL A 44 17.22 10.80 -6.42
N SER A 45 17.26 12.13 -6.57
CA SER A 45 16.40 13.03 -5.78
C SER A 45 14.92 12.87 -6.09
N ALA A 46 14.52 12.74 -7.36
CA ALA A 46 13.14 12.46 -7.75
C ALA A 46 12.68 11.09 -7.22
N TRP A 47 13.51 10.05 -7.40
CA TRP A 47 13.24 8.70 -6.92
C TRP A 47 13.11 8.61 -5.39
N LEU A 48 13.92 9.34 -4.62
CA LEU A 48 13.82 9.40 -3.15
C LEU A 48 12.51 10.03 -2.67
N GLN A 49 11.93 10.92 -3.47
CA GLN A 49 10.62 11.51 -3.24
C GLN A 49 9.47 10.59 -3.68
N GLY A 50 9.78 9.43 -4.28
CA GLY A 50 8.79 8.52 -4.86
C GLY A 50 8.29 8.97 -6.23
N LYS A 51 8.99 9.89 -6.91
CA LYS A 51 8.61 10.42 -8.22
C LYS A 51 9.29 9.62 -9.33
N SER A 52 8.52 9.16 -10.32
CA SER A 52 9.06 8.81 -11.64
C SER A 52 8.97 10.06 -12.52
N GLU A 53 10.04 10.84 -12.63
CA GLU A 53 10.03 11.99 -13.55
C GLU A 53 10.00 11.50 -15.00
N GLY A 54 8.90 11.81 -15.69
CA GLY A 54 8.93 11.97 -17.13
C GLY A 54 9.64 13.29 -17.45
N SER A 55 10.56 13.24 -18.39
CA SER A 55 11.28 14.38 -18.96
C SER A 55 10.36 15.56 -19.31
N ASP A 56 10.66 16.76 -18.80
CA ASP A 56 10.82 17.96 -19.66
C ASP A 56 11.39 19.18 -18.91
N GLU A 57 12.26 19.91 -19.62
CA GLU A 57 13.01 21.09 -19.19
C GLU A 57 12.13 22.35 -19.04
N SER A 58 12.35 23.15 -17.99
CA SER A 58 12.35 24.62 -18.14
C SER A 58 13.12 25.29 -17.00
N LYS A 59 14.23 25.94 -17.35
CA LYS A 59 14.98 26.87 -16.49
C LYS A 59 14.37 28.27 -16.60
N SER A 60 14.37 29.02 -15.51
CA SER A 60 14.40 30.48 -15.56
C SER A 60 15.37 31.07 -14.54
N GLU A 61 16.27 31.91 -15.04
CA GLU A 61 17.33 32.64 -14.33
C GLU A 61 16.83 33.91 -13.64
N GLY A 62 17.66 34.42 -12.71
CA GLY A 62 17.68 35.81 -12.24
C GLY A 62 17.71 35.89 -10.71
N GLY A 63 18.56 36.64 -10.03
CA GLY A 63 19.56 37.64 -10.37
C GLY A 63 19.99 38.30 -9.05
N ALA A 64 21.28 38.50 -8.85
CA ALA A 64 21.89 39.03 -7.63
C ALA A 64 21.59 40.52 -7.38
N PHE A 65 21.56 40.97 -6.13
CA PHE A 65 22.11 42.29 -5.75
C PHE A 65 22.44 42.36 -4.25
N ALA A 66 23.65 42.83 -3.96
CA ALA A 66 24.21 43.09 -2.64
C ALA A 66 24.11 44.59 -2.30
N SER A 67 24.02 44.95 -1.01
CA SER A 67 24.75 46.09 -0.47
C SER A 67 24.74 46.14 1.07
N ALA A 68 25.87 46.59 1.59
CA ALA A 68 26.29 46.66 2.98
C ALA A 68 25.77 47.89 3.72
N GLY A 69 25.77 47.83 5.05
CA GLY A 69 25.51 48.96 5.94
C GLY A 69 26.17 48.78 7.31
N THR A 70 27.01 49.74 7.65
CA THR A 70 28.02 49.82 8.72
C THR A 70 27.44 49.97 10.13
N ALA A 71 28.19 49.46 11.11
CA ALA A 71 27.96 49.54 12.55
C ALA A 71 28.19 50.94 13.17
N LEU A 72 27.53 51.23 14.31
CA LEU A 72 28.09 52.00 15.44
C LEU A 72 27.24 51.83 16.74
N SER A 73 27.91 51.32 17.78
CA SER A 73 27.93 51.73 19.20
C SER A 73 26.67 51.79 20.09
N GLU A 74 26.57 50.75 20.94
CA GLU A 74 26.36 50.69 22.41
C GLU A 74 25.69 51.82 23.22
N GLY A 75 24.78 51.38 24.11
CA GLY A 75 24.42 52.00 25.39
C GLY A 75 23.67 51.00 26.29
N ALA A 76 24.30 50.60 27.40
CA ALA A 76 23.87 49.54 28.32
C ALA A 76 23.06 50.04 29.53
N ALA A 77 22.15 49.21 30.07
CA ALA A 77 21.71 49.17 31.48
C ALA A 77 20.71 48.00 31.74
N PRO A 78 20.58 47.49 33.00
CA PRO A 78 20.56 46.05 33.30
C PRO A 78 19.27 45.48 33.91
N ALA A 79 19.35 44.17 34.18
CA ALA A 79 18.32 43.18 34.51
C ALA A 79 17.57 43.32 35.84
N SER A 80 16.40 42.66 35.92
CA SER A 80 15.56 42.54 37.12
C SER A 80 15.02 41.11 37.33
N ALA A 81 15.32 40.58 38.52
CA ALA A 81 14.58 39.68 39.43
C ALA A 81 13.87 38.37 39.00
N ASP A 82 13.50 38.14 37.75
CA ASP A 82 12.66 36.96 37.40
C ASP A 82 13.44 35.63 37.26
N GLU A 83 14.77 35.69 37.18
CA GLU A 83 15.63 34.50 37.05
C GLU A 83 15.82 33.73 38.38
N ILE A 84 15.63 34.40 39.52
CA ILE A 84 15.87 33.80 40.85
C ILE A 84 14.67 32.92 41.27
N ARG A 85 13.47 33.19 40.75
CA ARG A 85 12.25 32.46 41.10
C ARG A 85 12.13 31.12 40.37
N ARG A 86 12.62 31.02 39.11
CA ARG A 86 12.61 29.78 38.31
C ARG A 86 13.59 28.72 38.84
N LYS A 87 14.76 29.12 39.36
CA LYS A 87 15.75 28.18 39.92
C LYS A 87 15.35 27.53 41.25
N ARG A 88 14.30 28.02 41.93
CA ARG A 88 13.78 27.43 43.18
C ARG A 88 12.71 26.35 42.95
N LEU A 89 11.97 26.42 41.85
CA LEU A 89 10.96 25.41 41.51
C LEU A 89 11.57 24.15 40.90
N GLN A 90 12.68 24.29 40.17
CA GLN A 90 13.37 23.15 39.55
C GLN A 90 14.04 22.22 40.57
N LYS A 91 14.47 22.74 41.72
CA LYS A 91 15.10 21.96 42.81
C LYS A 91 14.13 21.16 43.69
N LEU A 92 12.81 21.37 43.53
CA LEU A 92 11.80 20.61 44.27
C LEU A 92 11.29 19.37 43.51
N GLN A 93 11.60 19.29 42.21
CA GLN A 93 11.15 18.20 41.34
C GLN A 93 12.23 17.12 41.13
N GLU A 94 13.50 17.46 41.34
CA GLU A 94 14.63 16.52 41.29
C GLU A 94 14.81 15.69 42.58
N ALA A 95 13.97 15.92 43.60
CA ALA A 95 14.06 15.24 44.89
C ALA A 95 13.08 14.05 45.05
N GLN A 96 12.31 13.68 44.02
CA GLN A 96 11.35 12.57 44.09
C GLN A 96 11.69 11.32 43.26
N ASP A 97 12.66 11.38 42.35
CA ASP A 97 12.96 10.25 41.44
C ASP A 97 14.24 9.46 41.78
N ALA A 98 14.69 9.50 43.05
CA ALA A 98 15.87 8.74 43.48
C ALA A 98 15.59 7.87 44.71
N VAL A 99 14.67 6.91 44.58
CA VAL A 99 14.63 5.72 45.44
C VAL A 99 14.39 4.49 44.57
N SER A 100 15.47 3.85 44.11
CA SER A 100 15.71 2.38 44.18
C SER A 100 16.69 1.92 43.10
N ALA A 101 17.96 1.69 43.48
CA ALA A 101 18.71 0.46 43.18
C ALA A 101 20.21 0.62 43.47
N ASN A 102 20.72 -0.26 44.32
CA ASN A 102 22.12 -0.70 44.44
C ASN A 102 22.08 -2.01 45.27
N PRO A 103 23.13 -2.83 45.34
CA PRO A 103 24.13 -3.25 44.33
C PRO A 103 24.45 -4.77 44.46
N SER A 104 25.66 -5.19 44.06
CA SER A 104 26.43 -6.42 44.42
C SER A 104 26.35 -7.60 43.43
N THR A 105 27.40 -8.35 43.04
CA THR A 105 28.84 -8.43 43.38
C THR A 105 29.51 -9.57 42.57
N LEU A 106 30.86 -9.55 42.51
CA LEU A 106 31.82 -10.69 42.45
C LEU A 106 32.33 -11.26 41.10
N ASN A 107 33.60 -10.92 40.83
CA ASN A 107 34.65 -11.65 40.10
C ASN A 107 35.01 -12.99 40.83
N PRO A 108 35.67 -14.02 40.22
CA PRO A 108 37.08 -13.88 39.77
C PRO A 108 37.61 -14.81 38.63
N LYS A 109 38.73 -14.37 38.00
CA LYS A 109 40.00 -15.10 37.63
C LYS A 109 39.90 -16.43 36.83
N ASN A 110 40.80 -16.84 35.92
CA ASN A 110 42.11 -16.40 35.44
C ASN A 110 42.55 -17.34 34.29
N ASP A 111 43.64 -16.96 33.61
CA ASP A 111 44.69 -17.81 33.00
C ASP A 111 44.48 -18.41 31.59
N VAL A 112 45.45 -18.45 30.66
CA VAL A 112 46.74 -17.75 30.45
C VAL A 112 47.36 -18.30 29.13
N ILE A 113 47.80 -17.38 28.25
CA ILE A 113 49.05 -17.33 27.42
C ILE A 113 49.38 -18.45 26.39
N MET A 114 49.60 -18.05 25.12
CA MET A 114 50.89 -18.03 24.37
C MET A 114 50.65 -17.87 22.86
N THR A 115 50.91 -16.69 22.25
CA THR A 115 52.18 -16.20 21.63
C THR A 115 52.65 -17.11 20.47
N ASN A 116 53.10 -16.65 19.30
CA ASN A 116 53.56 -15.35 18.85
C ASN A 116 53.76 -15.39 17.31
N GLN A 117 54.03 -14.20 16.75
CA GLN A 117 54.95 -13.92 15.62
C GLN A 117 54.45 -13.96 14.17
N GLU A 118 54.33 -12.73 13.65
CA GLU A 118 55.11 -12.14 12.54
C GLU A 118 55.18 -12.84 11.18
N SER A 119 54.83 -12.07 10.13
CA SER A 119 55.73 -11.62 9.05
C SER A 119 55.09 -11.63 7.64
N SER A 120 55.00 -10.41 7.10
CA SER A 120 55.43 -9.98 5.75
C SER A 120 55.19 -10.81 4.48
N SER A 121 54.80 -10.04 3.45
CA SER A 121 55.28 -10.05 2.05
C SER A 121 54.51 -10.81 0.97
N ASP A 122 53.88 -10.03 0.09
CA ASP A 122 54.22 -9.91 -1.33
C ASP A 122 54.62 -11.19 -2.10
N LYS A 123 53.76 -11.67 -3.02
CA LYS A 123 53.92 -11.43 -4.47
C LYS A 123 52.97 -12.29 -5.31
N LYS A 124 52.36 -11.60 -6.27
CA LYS A 124 51.83 -12.13 -7.52
C LYS A 124 52.94 -12.86 -8.30
N GLN A 125 52.60 -14.01 -8.90
CA GLN A 125 53.25 -14.44 -10.14
C GLN A 125 52.21 -14.99 -11.12
N ARG A 126 52.18 -14.31 -12.27
CA ARG A 126 51.48 -14.62 -13.51
C ARG A 126 52.40 -15.55 -14.32
N VAL A 127 51.83 -16.56 -14.97
CA VAL A 127 52.40 -17.13 -16.20
C VAL A 127 51.27 -17.29 -17.22
N GLU A 128 51.46 -16.65 -18.36
CA GLU A 128 50.65 -16.75 -19.58
C GLU A 128 50.95 -18.05 -20.33
N THR A 129 50.00 -18.55 -21.12
CA THR A 129 50.07 -18.62 -22.61
C THR A 129 49.05 -19.63 -23.19
N VAL A 130 47.98 -19.11 -23.80
CA VAL A 130 47.64 -19.15 -25.26
C VAL A 130 47.63 -20.52 -26.01
N PRO A 131 46.69 -20.71 -26.97
CA PRO A 131 45.83 -21.89 -27.18
C PRO A 131 46.30 -22.80 -28.34
N PRO A 132 45.48 -23.75 -28.85
CA PRO A 132 44.81 -23.45 -30.12
C PRO A 132 43.47 -24.18 -30.44
N ALA A 133 42.66 -23.48 -31.25
CA ALA A 133 42.02 -23.91 -32.51
C ALA A 133 41.30 -25.28 -32.64
N ALA A 134 39.98 -25.21 -32.85
CA ALA A 134 39.21 -25.98 -33.84
C ALA A 134 39.73 -25.65 -35.27
N PRO A 135 39.41 -26.36 -36.39
CA PRO A 135 38.17 -27.10 -36.67
C PRO A 135 38.36 -28.36 -37.58
N VAL A 136 37.26 -28.97 -38.04
CA VAL A 136 36.95 -29.22 -39.47
C VAL A 136 35.75 -30.19 -39.57
N GLU A 137 34.65 -29.66 -40.10
CA GLU A 137 33.53 -30.40 -40.65
C GLU A 137 33.91 -31.04 -42.00
N THR A 138 33.38 -32.23 -42.29
CA THR A 138 33.34 -32.79 -43.65
C THR A 138 32.01 -33.52 -43.92
N PRO A 139 31.57 -33.58 -45.20
CA PRO A 139 30.17 -33.56 -45.63
C PRO A 139 29.48 -34.94 -45.72
N PRO A 140 28.13 -34.97 -45.85
CA PRO A 140 27.36 -36.21 -45.84
C PRO A 140 27.49 -37.00 -47.15
N GLN A 141 27.84 -38.29 -47.06
CA GLN A 141 27.78 -39.22 -48.18
C GLN A 141 26.38 -39.83 -48.33
N ALA A 142 25.78 -39.61 -49.50
CA ALA A 142 24.57 -40.27 -49.96
C ALA A 142 24.78 -41.79 -50.13
N LYS A 143 23.90 -42.60 -49.55
CA LYS A 143 23.77 -44.04 -49.85
C LYS A 143 22.48 -44.31 -50.61
N LYS A 144 22.64 -45.07 -51.70
CA LYS A 144 21.65 -45.50 -52.68
C LYS A 144 20.46 -46.27 -52.06
N PRO A 145 19.26 -46.22 -52.65
CA PRO A 145 18.10 -46.98 -52.18
C PRO A 145 18.28 -48.48 -52.48
N LYS A 146 18.11 -49.32 -51.45
CA LYS A 146 17.99 -50.78 -51.59
C LYS A 146 16.53 -51.11 -51.94
N THR A 147 16.35 -52.00 -52.91
CA THR A 147 15.10 -52.65 -53.30
C THR A 147 14.42 -53.36 -52.11
N PRO A 148 13.08 -53.41 -52.05
CA PRO A 148 12.35 -53.90 -50.88
C PRO A 148 12.32 -55.43 -50.87
N THR A 149 13.09 -56.04 -49.97
CA THR A 149 12.88 -57.42 -49.54
C THR A 149 11.58 -57.47 -48.75
N THR A 150 10.62 -58.30 -49.17
CA THR A 150 9.44 -58.66 -48.38
C THR A 150 9.88 -59.15 -47.00
N LEU A 151 9.59 -58.36 -45.96
CA LEU A 151 9.87 -58.70 -44.55
C LEU A 151 9.07 -59.95 -44.18
N GLN A 152 9.76 -61.04 -43.82
CA GLN A 152 9.12 -62.16 -43.13
C GLN A 152 8.60 -61.64 -41.77
N PRO A 153 7.30 -61.77 -41.46
CA PRO A 153 6.69 -61.19 -40.26
C PRO A 153 7.37 -61.60 -38.96
N GLU A 154 7.77 -62.86 -38.84
CA GLU A 154 8.40 -63.43 -37.64
C GLU A 154 9.80 -62.86 -37.39
N ARG A 155 10.59 -62.62 -38.45
CA ARG A 155 11.90 -61.96 -38.34
C ARG A 155 11.76 -60.50 -37.91
N TYR A 156 10.73 -59.81 -38.40
CA TYR A 156 10.47 -58.44 -37.98
C TYR A 156 10.09 -58.34 -36.50
N VAL A 157 9.22 -59.23 -36.01
CA VAL A 157 8.84 -59.28 -34.58
C VAL A 157 10.04 -59.63 -33.70
N ASN A 158 10.87 -60.58 -34.12
CA ASN A 158 12.13 -60.88 -33.43
C ASN A 158 13.04 -59.65 -33.36
N ASP A 159 13.33 -59.00 -34.49
CA ASP A 159 14.22 -57.84 -34.53
C ASP A 159 13.65 -56.65 -33.75
N MET A 160 12.33 -56.48 -33.73
CA MET A 160 11.63 -55.48 -32.92
C MET A 160 11.84 -55.76 -31.43
N LEU A 161 11.57 -56.98 -30.96
CA LEU A 161 11.75 -57.35 -29.55
C LEU A 161 13.22 -57.30 -29.11
N GLN A 162 14.16 -57.66 -30.00
CA GLN A 162 15.61 -57.47 -29.74
C GLN A 162 15.96 -56.00 -29.55
N ARG A 163 15.41 -55.09 -30.36
CA ARG A 163 15.62 -53.64 -30.20
C ARG A 163 15.01 -53.09 -28.91
N VAL A 164 13.80 -53.55 -28.55
CA VAL A 164 13.07 -53.08 -27.36
C VAL A 164 13.73 -53.56 -26.06
N LEU A 165 13.96 -54.87 -25.95
CA LEU A 165 14.48 -55.50 -24.74
C LEU A 165 16.01 -55.43 -24.65
N ARG A 166 16.72 -55.15 -25.75
CA ARG A 166 18.18 -55.23 -25.84
C ARG A 166 18.74 -56.60 -25.42
N VAL A 167 18.02 -57.64 -25.79
CA VAL A 167 18.35 -59.03 -25.49
C VAL A 167 18.38 -59.83 -26.80
N THR A 168 19.31 -60.78 -26.90
CA THR A 168 19.35 -61.78 -27.98
C THR A 168 19.33 -63.18 -27.38
N LEU A 169 18.63 -64.10 -28.04
CA LEU A 169 18.67 -65.54 -27.74
C LEU A 169 19.73 -66.25 -28.59
N LYS A 170 20.22 -65.62 -29.67
CA LYS A 170 21.25 -66.15 -30.56
C LYS A 170 22.64 -65.69 -30.13
N PRO A 171 23.60 -66.62 -29.89
CA PRO A 171 24.96 -66.26 -29.53
C PRO A 171 25.70 -65.50 -30.65
N ALA A 172 25.35 -65.73 -31.92
CA ALA A 172 25.94 -65.03 -33.07
C ALA A 172 25.62 -63.52 -33.15
N ASN A 173 24.53 -63.07 -32.50
CA ASN A 173 24.08 -61.68 -32.52
C ASN A 173 24.46 -60.90 -31.26
N SER A 174 25.23 -61.50 -30.34
CA SER A 174 25.67 -60.81 -29.12
C SER A 174 26.61 -59.65 -29.47
N SER A 175 26.28 -58.44 -29.01
CA SER A 175 27.07 -57.23 -29.23
C SER A 175 27.14 -56.42 -27.94
N SER A 176 27.87 -55.30 -27.94
CA SER A 176 27.85 -54.35 -26.80
C SER A 176 26.46 -53.78 -26.50
N GLU A 177 25.50 -53.89 -27.43
CA GLU A 177 24.13 -53.38 -27.29
C GLU A 177 23.07 -54.47 -27.02
N LEU A 178 23.36 -55.75 -27.31
CA LEU A 178 22.42 -56.88 -27.18
C LEU A 178 22.98 -57.94 -26.22
N LEU A 179 22.32 -58.11 -25.07
CA LEU A 179 22.71 -59.08 -24.04
C LEU A 179 22.24 -60.49 -24.40
N LEU A 180 23.12 -61.48 -24.34
CA LEU A 180 22.75 -62.90 -24.47
C LEU A 180 22.13 -63.41 -23.15
N LEU A 181 20.98 -64.08 -23.21
CA LEU A 181 20.42 -64.81 -22.06
C LEU A 181 20.84 -66.29 -22.10
N PRO A 182 21.84 -66.73 -21.31
CA PRO A 182 22.40 -68.08 -21.40
C PRO A 182 21.40 -69.20 -21.05
N GLN A 183 20.40 -68.93 -20.20
CA GLN A 183 19.39 -69.90 -19.79
C GLN A 183 18.46 -70.37 -20.92
N PHE A 184 18.25 -69.56 -21.95
CA PHE A 184 17.47 -69.92 -23.14
C PHE A 184 18.34 -70.42 -24.29
N ALA A 185 19.61 -69.98 -24.35
CA ALA A 185 20.58 -70.45 -25.35
C ALA A 185 21.04 -71.90 -25.09
N ALA A 186 20.90 -72.41 -23.85
CA ALA A 186 21.33 -73.75 -23.47
C ALA A 186 20.24 -74.84 -23.59
N GLN A 187 18.99 -74.49 -23.89
CA GLN A 187 17.83 -75.40 -23.80
C GLN A 187 17.36 -76.01 -25.14
N SER A 188 17.79 -75.49 -26.30
CA SER A 188 17.36 -76.00 -27.62
C SER A 188 18.43 -75.83 -28.71
N GLU A 189 18.61 -76.85 -29.55
CA GLU A 189 19.47 -76.82 -30.76
C GLU A 189 18.75 -76.28 -32.02
N ASP A 190 17.44 -76.03 -31.95
CA ASP A 190 16.60 -75.55 -33.06
C ASP A 190 16.71 -74.03 -33.32
N GLU A 191 17.05 -73.62 -34.55
CA GLU A 191 17.22 -72.21 -34.94
C GLU A 191 15.94 -71.35 -34.90
N GLU A 192 14.76 -71.99 -34.99
CA GLU A 192 13.44 -71.35 -34.88
C GLU A 192 12.99 -71.18 -33.41
N ALA A 193 13.42 -72.09 -32.51
CA ALA A 193 13.17 -71.98 -31.07
C ALA A 193 13.98 -70.83 -30.40
N LEU A 194 15.01 -70.32 -31.09
CA LEU A 194 15.88 -69.22 -30.66
C LEU A 194 15.43 -67.83 -31.17
N LEU A 195 14.16 -67.67 -31.59
CA LEU A 195 13.57 -66.40 -32.01
C LEU A 195 12.70 -65.79 -30.90
N LEU A 196 12.79 -64.47 -30.72
CA LEU A 196 11.86 -63.71 -29.87
C LEU A 196 10.52 -63.59 -30.58
N SER A 197 9.46 -64.06 -29.93
CA SER A 197 8.08 -64.07 -30.41
C SER A 197 7.16 -63.41 -29.40
N THR A 198 5.91 -63.16 -29.81
CA THR A 198 4.87 -62.62 -28.93
C THR A 198 4.59 -63.51 -27.72
N ALA A 199 4.88 -64.83 -27.81
CA ALA A 199 4.65 -65.79 -26.74
C ALA A 199 5.76 -65.83 -25.66
N ASN A 200 7.02 -65.53 -26.01
CA ASN A 200 8.16 -65.64 -25.07
C ASN A 200 8.64 -64.29 -24.52
N ALA A 201 8.08 -63.17 -24.97
CA ALA A 201 8.49 -61.83 -24.56
C ALA A 201 8.37 -61.59 -23.04
N SER A 202 7.35 -62.15 -22.40
CA SER A 202 7.09 -62.03 -20.96
C SER A 202 8.15 -62.75 -20.11
N GLU A 203 8.45 -64.01 -20.45
CA GLU A 203 9.47 -64.82 -19.76
C GLU A 203 10.87 -64.24 -19.94
N VAL A 204 11.18 -63.74 -21.13
CA VAL A 204 12.45 -63.09 -21.44
C VAL A 204 12.63 -61.79 -20.65
N LEU A 205 11.58 -60.98 -20.54
CA LEU A 205 11.61 -59.76 -19.73
C LEU A 205 11.83 -60.10 -18.25
N TYR A 206 11.06 -61.02 -17.68
CA TYR A 206 11.20 -61.46 -16.28
C TYR A 206 12.62 -61.96 -15.99
N SER A 207 13.13 -62.84 -16.86
CA SER A 207 14.48 -63.39 -16.80
C SER A 207 15.56 -62.32 -16.77
N ARG A 208 15.40 -61.27 -17.59
CA ARG A 208 16.35 -60.16 -17.65
C ARG A 208 16.33 -59.30 -16.39
N VAL A 209 15.16 -59.09 -15.78
CA VAL A 209 15.01 -58.22 -14.61
C VAL A 209 15.54 -58.89 -13.33
N ILE A 210 15.50 -60.22 -13.24
CA ILE A 210 16.00 -61.00 -12.09
C ILE A 210 17.48 -61.39 -12.24
N MET A 211 18.14 -61.07 -13.35
CA MET A 211 19.58 -61.28 -13.47
C MET A 211 20.36 -60.37 -12.50
N ASN A 212 21.33 -60.96 -11.80
CA ASN A 212 22.23 -60.21 -10.92
C ASN A 212 23.01 -59.14 -11.74
N PRO A 213 22.97 -57.86 -11.34
CA PRO A 213 23.65 -56.78 -12.06
C PRO A 213 25.15 -56.98 -12.25
N ALA A 214 25.82 -57.71 -11.35
CA ALA A 214 27.24 -58.04 -11.45
C ALA A 214 27.56 -58.87 -12.71
N ASN A 215 26.58 -59.62 -13.22
CA ASN A 215 26.70 -60.44 -14.43
C ASN A 215 26.39 -59.65 -15.71
N LEU A 216 26.04 -58.36 -15.60
CA LEU A 216 25.78 -57.48 -16.74
C LEU A 216 27.07 -56.80 -17.22
N PRO A 217 27.21 -56.51 -18.53
CA PRO A 217 28.36 -55.78 -19.06
C PRO A 217 28.46 -54.39 -18.40
N GLY A 218 29.54 -54.16 -17.65
CA GLY A 218 29.78 -52.94 -16.84
C GLY A 218 29.38 -53.02 -15.35
N GLY A 219 28.81 -54.16 -14.92
CA GLY A 219 28.21 -54.36 -13.60
C GLY A 219 29.16 -54.28 -12.39
N SER A 220 30.48 -54.38 -12.59
CA SER A 220 31.47 -54.25 -11.52
C SER A 220 31.77 -52.80 -11.11
N GLN A 221 31.41 -51.81 -11.94
CA GLN A 221 31.67 -50.38 -11.66
C GLN A 221 30.39 -49.57 -11.44
N HIS A 222 29.28 -49.89 -12.12
CA HIS A 222 27.96 -49.26 -11.91
C HIS A 222 26.83 -50.28 -12.10
N PRO A 223 26.24 -50.84 -11.02
CA PRO A 223 25.12 -51.76 -11.14
C PRO A 223 23.89 -51.03 -11.71
N LEU A 224 23.36 -51.51 -12.83
CA LEU A 224 22.16 -50.94 -13.45
C LEU A 224 20.92 -51.40 -12.66
N ALA A 225 20.19 -50.45 -12.07
CA ALA A 225 18.93 -50.72 -11.39
C ALA A 225 17.92 -51.37 -12.35
N ALA A 226 17.14 -52.33 -11.85
CA ALA A 226 16.04 -52.95 -12.60
C ALA A 226 15.09 -51.88 -13.14
N LEU A 227 14.76 -50.89 -12.30
CA LEU A 227 13.89 -49.78 -12.65
C LEU A 227 14.43 -48.92 -13.81
N ALA A 228 15.74 -48.60 -13.82
CA ALA A 228 16.36 -47.81 -14.89
C ALA A 228 16.39 -48.56 -16.23
N TYR A 229 16.48 -49.89 -16.19
CA TYR A 229 16.34 -50.71 -17.38
C TYR A 229 14.89 -50.73 -17.89
N LEU A 230 13.92 -50.95 -16.99
CA LEU A 230 12.49 -50.99 -17.32
C LEU A 230 11.99 -49.67 -17.90
N GLU A 231 12.45 -48.54 -17.38
CA GLU A 231 12.18 -47.20 -17.93
C GLU A 231 12.62 -47.09 -19.40
N GLN A 232 13.85 -47.51 -19.72
CA GLN A 232 14.33 -47.47 -21.10
C GLN A 232 13.58 -48.41 -22.03
N VAL A 233 13.19 -49.60 -21.54
CA VAL A 233 12.35 -50.55 -22.31
C VAL A 233 10.99 -49.92 -22.60
N PHE A 234 10.38 -49.25 -21.62
CA PHE A 234 9.11 -48.54 -21.77
C PHE A 234 9.16 -47.47 -22.87
N TYR A 235 10.23 -46.67 -22.94
CA TYR A 235 10.42 -45.68 -24.00
C TYR A 235 10.61 -46.34 -25.37
N ARG A 236 11.45 -47.38 -25.45
CA ARG A 236 11.70 -48.11 -26.70
C ARG A 236 10.43 -48.78 -27.25
N CYS A 237 9.53 -49.25 -26.38
CA CYS A 237 8.23 -49.79 -26.80
C CYS A 237 7.41 -48.75 -27.58
N ARG A 238 7.37 -47.49 -27.12
CA ARG A 238 6.61 -46.42 -27.78
C ARG A 238 7.24 -46.02 -29.11
N ASP A 239 8.56 -45.91 -29.16
CA ASP A 239 9.28 -45.58 -30.40
C ASP A 239 9.04 -46.64 -31.47
N GLU A 240 9.08 -47.93 -31.11
CA GLU A 240 8.73 -49.01 -32.04
C GLU A 240 7.23 -49.04 -32.38
N MET A 241 6.34 -48.67 -31.45
CA MET A 241 4.91 -48.55 -31.73
C MET A 241 4.60 -47.43 -32.75
N GLN A 242 5.32 -46.30 -32.69
CA GLN A 242 5.24 -45.24 -33.71
C GLN A 242 5.81 -45.70 -35.06
N LYS A 243 6.93 -46.45 -35.06
CA LYS A 243 7.49 -47.04 -36.29
C LYS A 243 6.52 -48.03 -36.92
N LEU A 244 5.86 -48.88 -36.14
CA LEU A 244 4.81 -49.79 -36.58
C LEU A 244 3.64 -49.05 -37.23
N GLN A 245 3.27 -47.88 -36.70
CA GLN A 245 2.21 -47.03 -37.26
C GLN A 245 2.62 -46.32 -38.56
N SER A 246 3.92 -46.17 -38.83
CA SER A 246 4.41 -45.52 -40.05
C SER A 246 4.03 -46.28 -41.33
N SER A 247 3.83 -45.54 -42.42
CA SER A 247 3.55 -46.09 -43.76
C SER A 247 4.72 -46.87 -44.37
N PHE A 248 5.89 -46.82 -43.74
CA PHE A 248 7.10 -47.50 -44.21
C PHE A 248 7.17 -48.98 -43.77
N VAL A 249 6.39 -49.37 -42.77
CA VAL A 249 6.33 -50.77 -42.29
C VAL A 249 5.19 -51.50 -42.99
N ARG A 250 5.55 -52.43 -43.89
CA ARG A 250 4.60 -53.25 -44.67
C ARG A 250 4.40 -54.63 -44.01
N LEU A 251 3.60 -54.68 -42.94
CA LEU A 251 3.07 -55.92 -42.36
C LEU A 251 1.58 -56.07 -42.65
N ALA A 252 1.06 -57.31 -42.67
CA ALA A 252 -0.37 -57.58 -42.72
C ALA A 252 -1.08 -56.97 -41.50
N ALA A 253 -2.33 -56.52 -41.67
CA ALA A 253 -3.08 -55.81 -40.62
C ALA A 253 -3.15 -56.61 -39.31
N ASP A 254 -3.47 -57.90 -39.39
CA ASP A 254 -3.60 -58.80 -38.24
C ASP A 254 -2.27 -58.94 -37.47
N LYS A 255 -1.15 -59.07 -38.19
CA LYS A 255 0.19 -59.19 -37.58
C LYS A 255 0.71 -57.87 -37.03
N LYS A 256 0.30 -56.75 -37.62
CA LYS A 256 0.58 -55.41 -37.09
C LYS A 256 -0.19 -55.18 -35.78
N GLN A 257 -1.43 -55.65 -35.70
CA GLN A 257 -2.21 -55.63 -34.47
C GLN A 257 -1.61 -56.53 -33.39
N GLU A 258 -1.23 -57.76 -33.72
CA GLU A 258 -0.59 -58.70 -32.78
C GLU A 258 0.73 -58.13 -32.21
N ALA A 259 1.56 -57.50 -33.04
CA ALA A 259 2.79 -56.83 -32.58
C ALA A 259 2.50 -55.60 -31.70
N GLN A 260 1.44 -54.83 -32.00
CA GLN A 260 1.01 -53.71 -31.16
C GLN A 260 0.51 -54.18 -29.79
N GLU A 261 -0.30 -55.24 -29.77
CA GLU A 261 -0.79 -55.87 -28.53
C GLU A 261 0.39 -56.39 -27.69
N CYS A 262 1.37 -57.06 -28.31
CA CYS A 262 2.59 -57.49 -27.63
C CYS A 262 3.39 -56.33 -27.03
N LEU A 263 3.62 -55.24 -27.78
CA LEU A 263 4.32 -54.06 -27.24
C LEU A 263 3.53 -53.37 -26.11
N SER A 264 2.20 -53.35 -26.21
CA SER A 264 1.35 -52.82 -25.13
C SER A 264 1.44 -53.67 -23.87
N SER A 265 1.46 -55.00 -24.02
CA SER A 265 1.65 -55.95 -22.91
C SER A 265 3.03 -55.78 -22.25
N VAL A 266 4.10 -55.71 -23.03
CA VAL A 266 5.46 -55.47 -22.50
C VAL A 266 5.53 -54.13 -21.75
N ARG A 267 4.88 -53.09 -22.26
CA ARG A 267 4.81 -51.77 -21.63
C ARG A 267 4.08 -51.79 -20.29
N GLU A 268 2.97 -52.52 -20.18
CA GLU A 268 2.27 -52.77 -18.91
C GLU A 268 3.11 -53.59 -17.94
N MET A 269 3.80 -54.63 -18.41
CA MET A 269 4.72 -55.41 -17.60
C MET A 269 5.88 -54.57 -17.04
N CYS A 270 6.41 -53.61 -17.82
CA CYS A 270 7.41 -52.68 -17.33
C CYS A 270 6.91 -51.87 -16.14
N ILE A 271 5.65 -51.41 -16.17
CA ILE A 271 5.04 -50.69 -15.05
C ILE A 271 4.86 -51.62 -13.84
N ASN A 272 4.32 -52.82 -14.05
CA ASN A 272 4.05 -53.77 -12.96
C ASN A 272 5.32 -54.25 -12.25
N TYR A 273 6.35 -54.62 -13.01
CA TYR A 273 7.65 -54.99 -12.43
C TYR A 273 8.35 -53.81 -11.76
N SER A 274 8.15 -52.59 -12.26
CA SER A 274 8.67 -51.38 -11.61
C SER A 274 8.00 -51.14 -10.26
N ALA A 275 6.68 -51.28 -10.17
CA ALA A 275 5.94 -51.18 -8.92
C ALA A 275 6.33 -52.29 -7.93
N THR A 276 6.50 -53.52 -8.43
CA THR A 276 6.97 -54.68 -7.63
C THR A 276 8.38 -54.44 -7.10
N ALA A 277 9.29 -53.89 -7.92
CA ALA A 277 10.66 -53.56 -7.52
C ALA A 277 10.77 -52.47 -6.46
N LEU A 278 9.71 -51.69 -6.26
CA LEU A 278 9.61 -50.63 -5.26
C LEU A 278 8.88 -51.09 -3.99
N THR A 279 8.00 -52.08 -4.08
CA THR A 279 7.18 -52.60 -2.96
C THR A 279 7.83 -53.81 -2.31
N ASP A 280 8.26 -54.78 -3.11
CA ASP A 280 8.87 -56.03 -2.68
C ASP A 280 10.31 -56.16 -3.24
N PRO A 281 11.27 -55.37 -2.73
CA PRO A 281 12.64 -55.36 -3.24
C PRO A 281 13.36 -56.71 -3.07
N GLU A 282 12.90 -57.58 -2.17
CA GLU A 282 13.44 -58.92 -1.91
C GLU A 282 13.31 -59.89 -3.10
N ILE A 283 12.35 -59.64 -4.01
CA ILE A 283 12.12 -60.46 -5.21
C ILE A 283 13.28 -60.33 -6.21
N PHE A 284 14.07 -59.26 -6.11
CA PHE A 284 15.18 -58.97 -7.00
C PHE A 284 16.52 -59.18 -6.26
N PRO A 285 17.57 -59.72 -6.92
CA PRO A 285 18.81 -60.12 -6.26
C PRO A 285 19.74 -58.93 -5.93
N PHE A 286 19.28 -58.03 -5.05
CA PHE A 286 20.05 -56.89 -4.53
C PHE A 286 20.39 -57.12 -3.05
N GLU A 287 21.67 -57.00 -2.66
CA GLU A 287 22.08 -57.32 -1.28
C GLU A 287 21.64 -56.29 -0.22
N VAL A 288 21.32 -55.02 -0.55
CA VAL A 288 20.70 -54.07 0.40
C VAL A 288 19.89 -52.96 -0.34
N GLY A 289 18.60 -53.19 -0.56
CA GLY A 289 17.49 -52.26 -0.28
C GLY A 289 17.37 -50.79 -0.75
N THR A 290 18.24 -50.15 -1.56
CA THR A 290 18.00 -48.72 -1.99
C THR A 290 18.16 -48.39 -3.47
N ILE A 291 18.80 -49.25 -4.26
CA ILE A 291 19.19 -48.92 -5.65
C ILE A 291 18.00 -48.60 -6.57
N ASN A 292 16.87 -49.30 -6.41
CA ASN A 292 15.66 -49.03 -7.20
C ASN A 292 14.95 -47.72 -6.78
N ALA A 293 14.97 -47.39 -5.48
CA ALA A 293 14.44 -46.12 -4.99
C ALA A 293 15.30 -44.94 -5.47
N ASP A 294 16.63 -45.08 -5.44
CA ASP A 294 17.59 -44.10 -5.95
C ASP A 294 17.44 -43.91 -7.47
N ALA A 295 17.18 -45.01 -8.20
CA ALA A 295 16.86 -44.95 -9.62
C ALA A 295 15.55 -44.20 -9.89
N LEU A 296 14.49 -44.45 -9.10
CA LEU A 296 13.22 -43.74 -9.24
C LEU A 296 13.42 -42.25 -9.02
N GLU A 297 14.16 -41.88 -7.98
CA GLU A 297 14.48 -40.49 -7.69
C GLU A 297 15.21 -39.82 -8.85
N LYS A 298 16.20 -40.50 -9.43
CA LYS A 298 16.96 -39.99 -10.58
C LYS A 298 16.09 -39.81 -11.81
N ILE A 299 15.18 -40.74 -12.08
CA ILE A 299 14.20 -40.67 -13.18
C ILE A 299 13.28 -39.46 -13.00
N VAL A 300 12.72 -39.31 -11.81
CA VAL A 300 11.82 -38.21 -11.45
C VAL A 300 12.50 -36.84 -11.57
N ARG A 301 13.77 -36.74 -11.15
CA ARG A 301 14.54 -35.49 -11.19
C ARG A 301 15.00 -35.08 -12.59
N LEU A 302 15.50 -36.03 -13.38
CA LEU A 302 16.10 -35.73 -14.68
C LEU A 302 15.04 -35.44 -15.74
N GLN A 303 13.86 -36.08 -15.65
CA GLN A 303 12.81 -36.03 -16.68
C GLN A 303 13.40 -36.16 -18.09
N GLY A 304 14.34 -37.09 -18.27
CA GLY A 304 15.20 -37.16 -19.46
C GLY A 304 14.46 -37.46 -20.77
N ASN A 305 13.20 -37.88 -20.70
CA ASN A 305 12.35 -38.17 -21.84
C ASN A 305 10.94 -37.58 -21.64
N ALA A 306 10.28 -37.14 -22.72
CA ALA A 306 8.91 -36.62 -22.69
C ALA A 306 7.88 -37.65 -22.19
N GLN A 307 8.22 -38.95 -22.23
CA GLN A 307 7.36 -40.05 -21.78
C GLN A 307 7.55 -40.40 -20.29
N THR A 308 8.49 -39.77 -19.60
CA THR A 308 8.75 -40.02 -18.16
C THR A 308 7.49 -39.83 -17.30
N PRO A 309 6.68 -38.77 -17.49
CA PRO A 309 5.45 -38.59 -16.70
C PRO A 309 4.46 -39.74 -16.87
N GLU A 310 4.30 -40.25 -18.10
CA GLU A 310 3.39 -41.36 -18.38
C GLU A 310 3.84 -42.67 -17.72
N PHE A 311 5.14 -42.91 -17.68
CA PHE A 311 5.73 -44.04 -16.97
C PHE A 311 5.51 -43.94 -15.45
N VAL A 312 5.77 -42.76 -14.87
CA VAL A 312 5.54 -42.49 -13.44
C VAL A 312 4.06 -42.60 -13.09
N ASP A 313 3.15 -42.06 -13.91
CA ASP A 313 1.71 -42.17 -13.69
C ASP A 313 1.24 -43.63 -13.69
N GLY A 314 1.79 -44.46 -14.58
CA GLY A 314 1.56 -45.90 -14.59
C GLY A 314 2.00 -46.58 -13.28
N ILE A 315 3.21 -46.26 -12.80
CA ILE A 315 3.72 -46.78 -11.52
C ILE A 315 2.83 -46.34 -10.36
N VAL A 316 2.41 -45.07 -10.34
CA VAL A 316 1.53 -44.53 -9.30
C VAL A 316 0.19 -45.25 -9.26
N ALA A 317 -0.40 -45.58 -10.42
CA ALA A 317 -1.65 -46.33 -10.49
C ALA A 317 -1.53 -47.72 -9.85
N GLN A 318 -0.41 -48.42 -10.09
CA GLN A 318 -0.15 -49.72 -9.45
C GLN A 318 0.14 -49.59 -7.96
N LEU A 319 0.94 -48.61 -7.56
CA LEU A 319 1.23 -48.36 -6.14
C LEU A 319 0.00 -47.94 -5.34
N GLN A 320 -0.96 -47.26 -5.99
CA GLN A 320 -2.23 -46.91 -5.37
C GLN A 320 -3.09 -48.16 -5.09
N ALA A 321 -3.08 -49.15 -5.99
CA ALA A 321 -3.77 -50.41 -5.76
C ALA A 321 -3.17 -51.20 -4.57
N SER A 322 -1.87 -51.04 -4.32
CA SER A 322 -1.15 -51.69 -3.21
C SER A 322 -1.01 -50.81 -1.96
N ASP A 323 -1.63 -49.63 -1.90
CA ASP A 323 -1.53 -48.63 -0.82
C ASP A 323 -0.08 -48.25 -0.42
N ALA A 324 0.86 -48.33 -1.37
CA ALA A 324 2.29 -48.10 -1.14
C ALA A 324 2.78 -46.73 -1.63
N THR A 325 1.89 -45.89 -2.19
CA THR A 325 2.27 -44.60 -2.80
C THR A 325 2.96 -43.66 -1.80
N LEU A 326 2.46 -43.58 -0.56
CA LEU A 326 3.03 -42.71 0.47
C LEU A 326 4.44 -43.17 0.89
N ALA A 327 4.65 -44.47 1.08
CA ALA A 327 5.95 -45.02 1.47
C ALA A 327 7.04 -44.74 0.43
N VAL A 328 6.70 -44.80 -0.87
CA VAL A 328 7.64 -44.60 -1.97
C VAL A 328 7.89 -43.13 -2.28
N PHE A 329 6.84 -42.30 -2.35
CA PHE A 329 6.97 -40.91 -2.79
C PHE A 329 7.20 -39.89 -1.67
N ALA A 330 6.81 -40.17 -0.41
CA ALA A 330 7.07 -39.23 0.69
C ALA A 330 8.57 -38.92 0.89
N PRO A 331 9.50 -39.91 0.84
CA PRO A 331 10.94 -39.63 0.95
C PRO A 331 11.46 -38.75 -0.20
N ILE A 332 10.93 -38.93 -1.42
CA ILE A 332 11.31 -38.12 -2.59
C ILE A 332 10.89 -36.66 -2.37
N PHE A 333 9.65 -36.43 -1.92
CA PHE A 333 9.18 -35.08 -1.59
C PHE A 333 9.99 -34.45 -0.46
N GLN A 334 10.26 -35.19 0.62
CA GLN A 334 11.07 -34.71 1.73
C GLN A 334 12.49 -34.35 1.30
N LYS A 335 13.11 -35.15 0.43
CA LYS A 335 14.46 -34.86 -0.08
C LYS A 335 14.48 -33.59 -0.94
N LEU A 336 13.53 -33.43 -1.85
CA LEU A 336 13.38 -32.20 -2.64
C LEU A 336 13.19 -30.97 -1.74
N LEU A 337 12.34 -31.06 -0.72
CA LEU A 337 12.11 -29.99 0.27
C LEU A 337 13.35 -29.73 1.14
N SER A 338 14.09 -30.76 1.54
CA SER A 338 15.30 -30.62 2.34
C SER A 338 16.40 -29.87 1.58
N GLU A 339 16.53 -30.11 0.28
CA GLU A 339 17.46 -29.36 -0.59
C GLU A 339 17.06 -27.89 -0.71
N LEU A 340 15.75 -27.61 -0.78
CA LEU A 340 15.27 -26.22 -0.70
C LEU A 340 15.65 -25.62 0.64
N PHE A 341 15.45 -26.34 1.76
CA PHE A 341 15.79 -25.90 3.11
C PHE A 341 17.27 -25.57 3.29
N LEU A 342 18.18 -26.38 2.73
CA LEU A 342 19.63 -26.23 2.81
C LEU A 342 20.16 -24.92 2.19
N ILE A 343 19.39 -24.27 1.32
CA ILE A 343 19.71 -22.94 0.79
C ILE A 343 19.42 -21.90 1.89
N ASN A 344 20.43 -21.59 2.71
CA ASN A 344 20.32 -20.64 3.81
C ASN A 344 21.52 -19.67 3.81
N PRO A 345 21.32 -18.35 3.68
CA PRO A 345 20.03 -17.66 3.51
C PRO A 345 19.34 -18.01 2.18
N PRO A 346 17.99 -17.97 2.11
CA PRO A 346 17.28 -18.19 0.87
C PRO A 346 17.67 -17.13 -0.15
N SER A 347 18.07 -17.56 -1.36
CA SER A 347 18.48 -16.66 -2.44
C SER A 347 17.71 -16.96 -3.72
N LEU A 348 17.10 -15.92 -4.30
CA LEU A 348 16.37 -15.98 -5.57
C LEU A 348 17.29 -16.32 -6.76
N MET A 349 18.59 -16.10 -6.61
CA MET A 349 19.59 -16.34 -7.65
C MET A 349 20.17 -17.77 -7.63
N SER A 350 19.71 -18.62 -6.71
CA SER A 350 20.16 -20.02 -6.62
C SER A 350 19.42 -20.97 -7.57
N ASN A 351 19.95 -22.19 -7.77
CA ASN A 351 19.46 -23.14 -8.79
C ASN A 351 18.24 -23.98 -8.36
N PHE A 352 17.43 -23.52 -7.41
CA PHE A 352 16.30 -24.28 -6.85
C PHE A 352 15.09 -24.46 -7.78
N TYR A 353 15.03 -23.69 -8.88
CA TYR A 353 13.94 -23.73 -9.86
C TYR A 353 13.67 -25.13 -10.42
N ASN A 354 14.71 -25.96 -10.58
CA ASN A 354 14.52 -27.34 -11.04
C ASN A 354 13.72 -28.18 -10.03
N ASN A 355 14.01 -28.03 -8.73
CA ASN A 355 13.28 -28.73 -7.68
C ASN A 355 11.81 -28.32 -7.66
N MET A 356 11.51 -27.02 -7.86
CA MET A 356 10.12 -26.55 -7.98
C MET A 356 9.43 -27.08 -9.23
N TYR A 357 10.12 -27.14 -10.36
CA TYR A 357 9.59 -27.71 -11.59
C TYR A 357 9.23 -29.19 -11.42
N VAL A 358 10.13 -29.99 -10.84
CA VAL A 358 9.89 -31.42 -10.56
C VAL A 358 8.68 -31.59 -9.62
N LEU A 359 8.60 -30.80 -8.55
CA LEU A 359 7.44 -30.81 -7.65
C LEU A 359 6.14 -30.48 -8.39
N THR A 360 6.17 -29.50 -9.27
CA THR A 360 5.01 -29.11 -10.09
C THR A 360 4.55 -30.26 -10.98
N VAL A 361 5.49 -30.95 -11.64
CA VAL A 361 5.17 -32.10 -12.51
C VAL A 361 4.58 -33.25 -11.70
N LEU A 362 5.15 -33.57 -10.54
CA LEU A 362 4.62 -34.62 -9.66
C LEU A 362 3.20 -34.31 -9.18
N CYS A 363 2.93 -33.05 -8.81
CA CYS A 363 1.60 -32.63 -8.35
C CYS A 363 0.54 -32.61 -9.46
N ARG A 364 0.90 -32.77 -10.75
CA ARG A 364 -0.09 -32.91 -11.84
C ARG A 364 -0.91 -34.19 -11.69
N ASN A 365 -0.33 -35.23 -11.12
CA ASN A 365 -1.06 -36.45 -10.77
C ASN A 365 -1.81 -36.25 -9.44
N LYS A 366 -3.13 -36.44 -9.45
CA LYS A 366 -4.00 -36.21 -8.29
C LYS A 366 -3.64 -37.08 -7.08
N VAL A 367 -3.16 -38.30 -7.30
CA VAL A 367 -2.77 -39.23 -6.22
C VAL A 367 -1.49 -38.73 -5.55
N LEU A 368 -0.51 -38.29 -6.34
CA LEU A 368 0.73 -37.70 -5.83
C LEU A 368 0.48 -36.37 -5.13
N ALA A 369 -0.41 -35.52 -5.66
CA ALA A 369 -0.85 -34.29 -4.99
C ALA A 369 -1.46 -34.58 -3.62
N THR A 370 -2.30 -35.62 -3.52
CA THR A 370 -2.87 -36.05 -2.23
C THR A 370 -1.80 -36.57 -1.28
N THR A 371 -0.86 -37.36 -1.80
CA THR A 371 0.30 -37.87 -1.04
C THR A 371 1.17 -36.72 -0.52
N PHE A 372 1.39 -35.69 -1.33
CA PHE A 372 2.15 -34.49 -0.94
C PHE A 372 1.53 -33.77 0.27
N THR A 373 0.20 -33.71 0.35
CA THR A 373 -0.49 -33.11 1.51
C THR A 373 -0.43 -33.96 2.79
N GLN A 374 -0.06 -35.25 2.67
CA GLN A 374 0.02 -36.19 3.79
C GLN A 374 1.44 -36.35 4.33
N ILE A 375 2.45 -35.72 3.72
CA ILE A 375 3.83 -35.85 4.18
C ILE A 375 4.01 -35.23 5.59
N PRO A 376 4.88 -35.81 6.44
CA PRO A 376 5.32 -35.17 7.67
C PRO A 376 5.93 -33.79 7.35
N GLY A 377 5.41 -32.75 7.97
CA GLY A 377 5.80 -31.36 7.71
C GLY A 377 4.95 -30.64 6.66
N PHE A 378 3.81 -31.17 6.22
CA PHE A 378 2.85 -30.37 5.45
C PHE A 378 2.16 -29.32 6.35
N LEU A 379 1.51 -29.77 7.42
CA LEU A 379 1.00 -28.90 8.49
C LEU A 379 2.05 -28.76 9.61
N LEU A 380 1.99 -27.64 10.31
CA LEU A 380 2.84 -27.45 11.50
C LEU A 380 2.30 -28.31 12.63
N THR A 381 3.13 -29.23 13.14
CA THR A 381 2.77 -30.12 14.25
C THR A 381 2.45 -29.30 15.50
N PRO A 382 1.30 -29.53 16.17
CA PRO A 382 0.94 -28.80 17.38
C PRO A 382 1.98 -29.02 18.49
N GLY A 383 2.74 -27.98 18.80
CA GLY A 383 3.76 -27.96 19.84
C GLY A 383 4.43 -26.59 19.96
N PRO A 384 4.66 -26.06 21.17
CA PRO A 384 5.28 -24.76 21.34
C PRO A 384 6.76 -24.76 20.91
N PRO A 385 7.26 -23.67 20.32
CA PRO A 385 6.52 -22.46 19.97
C PRO A 385 5.86 -22.61 18.57
N MET A 386 4.56 -22.33 18.43
CA MET A 386 3.89 -22.22 17.13
C MET A 386 4.07 -20.80 16.60
N THR A 387 5.13 -20.60 15.82
CA THR A 387 5.52 -19.28 15.31
C THR A 387 5.45 -19.25 13.79
N GLY A 388 5.18 -18.07 13.24
CA GLY A 388 5.28 -17.83 11.80
C GLY A 388 6.64 -18.17 11.23
N ARG A 389 7.73 -17.92 11.98
CA ARG A 389 9.08 -18.28 11.56
C ARG A 389 9.25 -19.80 11.39
N ARG A 390 8.78 -20.59 12.37
CA ARG A 390 8.81 -22.06 12.26
C ARG A 390 7.89 -22.57 11.15
N LEU A 391 6.73 -21.95 10.94
CA LEU A 391 5.86 -22.31 9.82
C LEU A 391 6.58 -22.14 8.48
N GLN A 392 7.29 -21.02 8.28
CA GLN A 392 8.07 -20.78 7.07
C GLN A 392 9.16 -21.84 6.84
N ASP A 393 9.90 -22.19 7.89
CA ASP A 393 11.11 -23.01 7.77
C ASP A 393 10.87 -24.52 7.94
N ALA A 394 9.73 -24.93 8.53
CA ALA A 394 9.41 -26.33 8.80
C ALA A 394 8.29 -26.91 7.91
N THR A 395 7.49 -26.07 7.22
CA THR A 395 6.39 -26.56 6.40
C THR A 395 6.72 -26.61 4.91
N ALA A 396 6.16 -27.58 4.19
CA ALA A 396 6.40 -27.78 2.76
C ALA A 396 6.07 -26.53 1.92
N LEU A 397 4.89 -25.92 2.13
CA LEU A 397 4.49 -24.70 1.42
C LEU A 397 5.28 -23.47 1.91
N GLY A 398 5.66 -23.41 3.19
CA GLY A 398 6.54 -22.36 3.73
C GLY A 398 7.91 -22.34 3.04
N LEU A 399 8.51 -23.51 2.84
CA LEU A 399 9.80 -23.66 2.16
C LEU A 399 9.77 -23.22 0.69
N LEU A 400 8.63 -23.38 0.02
CA LEU A 400 8.45 -22.91 -1.36
C LEU A 400 8.25 -21.39 -1.43
N LEU A 401 7.56 -20.81 -0.43
CA LEU A 401 7.20 -19.38 -0.41
C LEU A 401 8.31 -18.46 0.13
N ARG A 402 9.31 -18.99 0.84
CA ARG A 402 10.35 -18.18 1.51
C ARG A 402 11.32 -17.46 0.57
N PHE A 403 11.46 -17.91 -0.68
CA PHE A 403 12.40 -17.33 -1.64
C PHE A 403 11.91 -15.95 -2.10
N SER A 404 12.57 -14.89 -1.62
CA SER A 404 12.16 -13.49 -1.78
C SER A 404 13.36 -12.54 -1.70
N CYS A 405 13.16 -11.22 -1.83
CA CYS A 405 14.24 -10.27 -1.99
C CYS A 405 14.84 -9.80 -0.66
N GLY A 406 14.01 -9.67 0.39
CA GLY A 406 14.37 -9.01 1.66
C GLY A 406 15.47 -9.66 2.51
N GLN A 407 15.92 -10.88 2.19
CA GLN A 407 17.00 -11.57 2.92
C GLN A 407 18.12 -12.08 2.00
N ASP A 408 18.09 -11.71 0.72
CA ASP A 408 19.02 -12.24 -0.27
C ASP A 408 20.28 -11.35 -0.34
N PRO A 409 21.47 -11.86 0.06
CA PRO A 409 22.71 -11.10 -0.02
C PRO A 409 23.09 -10.77 -1.46
N ALA A 410 22.73 -11.61 -2.45
CA ALA A 410 23.01 -11.34 -3.85
C ALA A 410 22.22 -10.12 -4.34
N ILE A 411 20.94 -10.02 -3.96
CA ILE A 411 20.09 -8.86 -4.31
C ILE A 411 20.58 -7.60 -3.60
N THR A 412 20.97 -7.71 -2.34
CA THR A 412 21.54 -6.57 -1.61
C THR A 412 22.78 -6.02 -2.32
N GLN A 413 23.65 -6.91 -2.83
CA GLN A 413 24.83 -6.53 -3.61
C GLN A 413 24.46 -5.82 -4.93
N MET A 414 23.35 -6.19 -5.57
CA MET A 414 22.85 -5.53 -6.80
C MET A 414 22.47 -4.07 -6.58
N PHE A 415 22.27 -3.58 -5.36
CA PHE A 415 21.93 -2.17 -5.09
C PHE A 415 22.97 -1.41 -4.27
N THR A 416 24.11 -2.02 -3.97
CA THR A 416 25.21 -1.34 -3.28
C THR A 416 25.69 -0.10 -4.03
N ASN A 417 25.97 0.98 -3.29
CA ASN A 417 26.40 2.28 -3.81
C ASN A 417 25.44 2.91 -4.84
N ILE A 418 24.13 2.85 -4.57
CA ILE A 418 23.10 3.25 -5.53
C ILE A 418 23.24 4.68 -6.06
N THR A 419 23.75 5.57 -5.21
CA THR A 419 23.98 6.97 -5.54
C THR A 419 25.04 7.20 -6.62
N LYS A 420 25.77 6.16 -7.04
CA LYS A 420 26.77 6.19 -8.11
C LYS A 420 26.32 5.46 -9.38
N ARG A 421 25.15 4.82 -9.37
CA ARG A 421 24.65 4.01 -10.50
C ARG A 421 23.85 4.86 -11.48
N THR A 422 23.58 4.32 -12.66
CA THR A 422 22.65 4.91 -13.62
C THR A 422 21.24 4.38 -13.41
N GLU A 423 20.23 5.15 -13.80
CA GLU A 423 18.81 4.76 -13.71
C GLU A 423 18.53 3.46 -14.48
N ASN A 424 19.02 3.36 -15.73
CA ASN A 424 18.87 2.15 -16.55
C ASN A 424 19.44 0.88 -15.90
N ASP A 425 20.59 0.98 -15.21
CA ASP A 425 21.20 -0.17 -14.53
C ASP A 425 20.33 -0.65 -13.35
N VAL A 426 19.74 0.30 -12.62
CA VAL A 426 18.83 0.02 -11.51
C VAL A 426 17.54 -0.62 -12.05
N ASP A 427 16.96 -0.06 -13.10
CA ASP A 427 15.74 -0.59 -13.72
C ASP A 427 15.94 -2.01 -14.26
N ASN A 428 17.06 -2.28 -14.91
CA ASN A 428 17.42 -3.63 -15.35
C ASN A 428 17.57 -4.61 -14.18
N SER A 429 18.13 -4.15 -13.06
CA SER A 429 18.25 -4.96 -11.83
C SER A 429 16.86 -5.26 -11.24
N ILE A 430 15.98 -4.26 -11.18
CA ILE A 430 14.59 -4.42 -10.73
C ILE A 430 13.84 -5.39 -11.63
N LEU A 431 13.93 -5.24 -12.96
CA LEU A 431 13.28 -6.14 -13.92
C LEU A 431 13.76 -7.58 -13.78
N THR A 432 15.06 -7.79 -13.55
CA THR A 432 15.62 -9.13 -13.34
C THR A 432 15.04 -9.77 -12.07
N ILE A 433 14.94 -9.01 -10.98
CA ILE A 433 14.34 -9.48 -9.72
C ILE A 433 12.86 -9.81 -9.92
N ARG A 434 12.10 -8.94 -10.59
CA ARG A 434 10.67 -9.13 -10.89
C ARG A 434 10.42 -10.42 -11.68
N ASN A 435 11.17 -10.64 -12.77
CA ASN A 435 11.05 -11.86 -13.57
C ASN A 435 11.34 -13.15 -12.77
N LYS A 436 12.31 -13.09 -11.84
CA LYS A 436 12.61 -14.23 -10.95
C LYS A 436 11.52 -14.44 -9.91
N LEU A 437 10.98 -13.36 -9.35
CA LEU A 437 9.86 -13.39 -8.42
C LEU A 437 8.61 -13.98 -9.09
N ASP A 438 8.30 -13.57 -10.32
CA ASP A 438 7.21 -14.12 -11.14
C ASP A 438 7.36 -15.62 -11.34
N SER A 439 8.58 -16.09 -11.61
CA SER A 439 8.86 -17.52 -11.80
C SER A 439 8.56 -18.33 -10.54
N VAL A 440 8.96 -17.83 -9.36
CA VAL A 440 8.65 -18.46 -8.06
C VAL A 440 7.16 -18.44 -7.80
N GLN A 441 6.53 -17.26 -7.89
CA GLN A 441 5.11 -17.08 -7.61
C GLN A 441 4.22 -17.91 -8.56
N HIS A 442 4.58 -18.01 -9.84
CA HIS A 442 3.90 -18.85 -10.81
C HIS A 442 4.02 -20.34 -10.44
N SER A 443 5.23 -20.81 -10.16
CA SER A 443 5.47 -22.21 -9.78
C SER A 443 4.71 -22.59 -8.49
N VAL A 444 4.72 -21.74 -7.46
CA VAL A 444 3.96 -22.00 -6.23
C VAL A 444 2.45 -21.94 -6.50
N SER A 445 1.98 -20.97 -7.29
CA SER A 445 0.55 -20.86 -7.63
C SER A 445 0.05 -22.11 -8.35
N ASP A 446 0.85 -22.65 -9.27
CA ASP A 446 0.53 -23.87 -10.00
C ASP A 446 0.46 -25.07 -9.06
N ILE A 447 1.46 -25.25 -8.18
CA ILE A 447 1.47 -26.31 -7.17
C ILE A 447 0.22 -26.21 -6.29
N VAL A 448 -0.04 -25.06 -5.67
CA VAL A 448 -1.20 -24.86 -4.78
C VAL A 448 -2.51 -25.11 -5.53
N THR A 449 -2.64 -24.64 -6.78
CA THR A 449 -3.83 -24.88 -7.61
C THR A 449 -4.03 -26.36 -7.91
N LEU A 450 -2.95 -27.11 -8.20
CA LEU A 450 -3.00 -28.55 -8.43
C LEU A 450 -3.42 -29.30 -7.16
N LEU A 451 -2.88 -28.93 -5.99
CA LEU A 451 -3.27 -29.52 -4.70
C LEU A 451 -4.76 -29.27 -4.39
N LEU A 452 -5.26 -28.06 -4.65
CA LEU A 452 -6.68 -27.73 -4.47
C LEU A 452 -7.58 -28.50 -5.46
N LYS A 453 -7.13 -28.72 -6.70
CA LYS A 453 -7.85 -29.47 -7.74
C LYS A 453 -7.83 -30.99 -7.52
N ALA A 454 -6.89 -31.51 -6.74
CA ALA A 454 -6.87 -32.93 -6.36
C ALA A 454 -8.15 -33.33 -5.59
N GLY A 455 -8.73 -32.38 -4.83
CA GLY A 455 -10.01 -32.56 -4.14
C GLY A 455 -9.92 -33.41 -2.87
N GLY A 456 -11.07 -33.62 -2.21
CA GLY A 456 -11.16 -34.43 -1.00
C GLY A 456 -10.28 -33.90 0.15
N THR A 457 -9.46 -34.78 0.73
CA THR A 457 -8.57 -34.47 1.86
C THR A 457 -7.49 -33.44 1.51
N ALA A 458 -6.95 -33.48 0.29
CA ALA A 458 -5.86 -32.58 -0.13
C ALA A 458 -6.27 -31.11 -0.07
N ARG A 459 -7.49 -30.81 -0.53
CA ARG A 459 -8.04 -29.45 -0.49
C ARG A 459 -8.21 -28.95 0.94
N GLU A 460 -8.75 -29.77 1.84
CA GLU A 460 -8.94 -29.37 3.24
C GLU A 460 -7.60 -29.19 3.98
N GLN A 461 -6.58 -30.00 3.67
CA GLN A 461 -5.23 -29.82 4.21
C GLN A 461 -4.60 -28.51 3.76
N VAL A 462 -4.68 -28.18 2.46
CA VAL A 462 -4.18 -26.90 1.93
C VAL A 462 -4.88 -25.71 2.59
N LEU A 463 -6.22 -25.78 2.71
CA LEU A 463 -6.97 -24.74 3.39
C LEU A 463 -6.52 -24.65 4.86
N ALA A 464 -6.49 -25.75 5.61
CA ALA A 464 -6.02 -25.77 6.99
C ALA A 464 -4.61 -25.15 7.16
N TRP A 465 -3.70 -25.38 6.21
CA TRP A 465 -2.38 -24.75 6.21
C TRP A 465 -2.47 -23.23 6.03
N LEU A 466 -3.29 -22.74 5.09
CA LEU A 466 -3.52 -21.31 4.88
C LEU A 466 -4.14 -20.65 6.12
N GLU A 467 -5.10 -21.32 6.76
CA GLU A 467 -5.74 -20.85 7.99
C GLU A 467 -4.76 -20.79 9.16
N GLN A 468 -3.96 -21.85 9.35
CA GLN A 468 -2.89 -21.91 10.35
C GLN A 468 -1.85 -20.81 10.11
N THR A 469 -1.53 -20.51 8.85
CA THR A 469 -0.57 -19.47 8.47
C THR A 469 -1.01 -18.09 8.93
N MET A 470 -2.30 -17.76 8.80
CA MET A 470 -2.84 -16.49 9.29
C MET A 470 -2.82 -16.42 10.82
N GLN A 471 -3.13 -17.53 11.50
CA GLN A 471 -3.19 -17.58 12.96
C GLN A 471 -1.81 -17.39 13.63
N VAL A 472 -0.78 -18.13 13.19
CA VAL A 472 0.57 -18.06 13.80
C VAL A 472 1.31 -16.76 13.50
N ASN A 473 0.78 -15.95 12.59
CA ASN A 473 1.36 -14.68 12.16
C ASN A 473 0.52 -13.47 12.61
N ALA A 474 -0.41 -13.63 13.54
CA ALA A 474 -1.22 -12.52 14.08
C ALA A 474 -0.35 -11.37 14.63
N GLU A 475 0.84 -11.68 15.16
CA GLU A 475 1.82 -10.68 15.63
C GLU A 475 2.23 -9.67 14.55
N ARG A 476 2.13 -10.02 13.27
CA ARG A 476 2.41 -9.11 12.14
C ARG A 476 1.46 -7.93 12.05
N ALA A 477 0.28 -7.99 12.69
CA ALA A 477 -0.67 -6.87 12.74
C ALA A 477 -0.22 -5.72 13.67
N LYS A 478 0.76 -5.95 14.55
CA LYS A 478 1.27 -4.90 15.45
C LYS A 478 2.12 -3.88 14.68
N GLU A 479 2.18 -2.64 15.17
CA GLU A 479 2.97 -1.57 14.56
C GLU A 479 4.47 -1.90 14.42
N ASN A 480 4.98 -2.64 15.40
CA ASN A 480 6.36 -3.13 15.47
C ASN A 480 6.35 -4.64 15.76
N PRO A 481 6.24 -5.49 14.73
CA PRO A 481 6.19 -6.93 14.90
C PRO A 481 7.58 -7.51 15.24
N ASP A 482 7.62 -8.56 16.07
CA ASP A 482 8.86 -9.28 16.34
C ASP A 482 9.26 -10.15 15.14
N ALA A 483 10.42 -9.84 14.55
CA ALA A 483 10.97 -10.55 13.40
C ALA A 483 11.38 -12.00 13.69
N ASN A 484 11.55 -12.39 14.97
CA ASN A 484 11.92 -13.74 15.37
C ASN A 484 10.73 -14.69 15.41
N ILE A 485 9.54 -14.15 15.67
CA ILE A 485 8.30 -14.92 15.84
C ILE A 485 7.51 -14.95 14.52
N THR A 486 7.56 -13.87 13.75
CA THR A 486 6.81 -13.73 12.50
C THR A 486 7.53 -14.35 11.30
N ALA A 487 6.77 -14.77 10.29
CA ALA A 487 7.34 -15.13 8.99
C ALA A 487 7.87 -13.87 8.30
N THR A 488 8.75 -14.06 7.32
CA THR A 488 9.37 -12.94 6.60
C THR A 488 8.36 -12.19 5.72
N ASN A 489 8.61 -10.90 5.49
CA ASN A 489 7.82 -10.07 4.58
C ASN A 489 7.71 -10.69 3.19
N GLY A 490 8.82 -11.22 2.66
CA GLY A 490 8.84 -11.81 1.33
C GLY A 490 8.02 -13.11 1.19
N MET A 491 7.94 -13.94 2.24
CA MET A 491 7.00 -15.07 2.26
C MET A 491 5.56 -14.58 2.16
N PHE A 492 5.19 -13.51 2.87
CA PHE A 492 3.85 -12.94 2.82
C PHE A 492 3.53 -12.27 1.49
N VAL A 493 4.48 -11.61 0.82
CA VAL A 493 4.28 -11.08 -0.55
C VAL A 493 3.97 -12.22 -1.51
N ASN A 494 4.78 -13.29 -1.50
CA ASN A 494 4.56 -14.44 -2.36
C ASN A 494 3.24 -15.15 -2.06
N LEU A 495 2.91 -15.35 -0.78
CA LEU A 495 1.66 -15.96 -0.34
C LEU A 495 0.46 -15.13 -0.78
N THR A 496 0.53 -13.81 -0.60
CA THR A 496 -0.55 -12.91 -0.99
C THR A 496 -0.75 -12.93 -2.50
N MET A 497 0.31 -12.97 -3.31
CA MET A 497 0.16 -13.10 -4.76
C MET A 497 -0.48 -14.44 -5.17
N VAL A 498 -0.10 -15.54 -4.52
CA VAL A 498 -0.74 -16.86 -4.77
C VAL A 498 -2.23 -16.79 -4.43
N LEU A 499 -2.58 -16.21 -3.28
CA LEU A 499 -3.98 -16.05 -2.84
C LEU A 499 -4.78 -15.13 -3.76
N LEU A 500 -4.19 -14.03 -4.23
CA LEU A 500 -4.80 -13.14 -5.21
C LEU A 500 -5.05 -13.86 -6.55
N LYS A 501 -4.09 -14.64 -7.05
CA LYS A 501 -4.25 -15.48 -8.26
C LYS A 501 -5.36 -16.52 -8.09
N LEU A 502 -5.50 -17.13 -6.91
CA LEU A 502 -6.62 -18.03 -6.60
C LEU A 502 -7.97 -17.31 -6.60
N CYS A 503 -7.99 -16.03 -6.22
CA CYS A 503 -9.19 -15.18 -6.28
C CYS A 503 -9.54 -14.71 -7.70
N GLY A 504 -8.59 -14.77 -8.64
CA GLY A 504 -8.73 -14.33 -10.04
C GLY A 504 -10.09 -14.63 -10.71
N PRO A 505 -10.67 -15.85 -10.60
CA PRO A 505 -11.96 -16.19 -11.21
C PRO A 505 -13.16 -15.37 -10.73
N PHE A 506 -13.09 -14.77 -9.55
CA PHE A 506 -14.15 -13.92 -8.98
C PHE A 506 -13.72 -12.46 -8.77
N LEU A 507 -12.50 -12.11 -9.16
CA LEU A 507 -11.99 -10.73 -9.27
C LEU A 507 -12.31 -10.06 -10.61
N ILE A 508 -13.05 -10.73 -11.50
CA ILE A 508 -13.51 -10.14 -12.76
C ILE A 508 -14.61 -9.14 -12.43
N ALA A 509 -14.57 -7.96 -13.05
CA ALA A 509 -15.59 -6.92 -12.86
C ALA A 509 -16.99 -7.52 -13.06
N ARG A 510 -17.89 -7.28 -12.09
CA ARG A 510 -19.28 -7.78 -12.10
C ARG A 510 -19.41 -9.32 -12.23
N SER A 511 -18.47 -10.07 -11.65
CA SER A 511 -18.52 -11.54 -11.69
C SER A 511 -19.69 -12.10 -10.88
N ASN A 512 -20.51 -12.97 -11.49
CA ASN A 512 -21.54 -13.74 -10.79
C ASN A 512 -20.96 -14.61 -9.64
N LYS A 513 -19.67 -14.96 -9.70
CA LYS A 513 -19.02 -15.72 -8.63
C LYS A 513 -18.76 -14.90 -7.38
N ALA A 514 -18.70 -13.57 -7.47
CA ALA A 514 -18.57 -12.69 -6.30
C ALA A 514 -19.78 -12.80 -5.37
N GLN A 515 -20.97 -13.07 -5.92
CA GLN A 515 -22.21 -13.29 -5.16
C GLN A 515 -22.18 -14.57 -4.30
N LEU A 516 -21.24 -15.48 -4.56
CA LEU A 516 -21.08 -16.71 -3.78
C LEU A 516 -20.32 -16.50 -2.47
N ILE A 517 -19.81 -15.30 -2.21
CA ILE A 517 -19.09 -14.94 -0.98
C ILE A 517 -20.13 -14.72 0.12
N LYS A 518 -20.16 -15.64 1.09
CA LYS A 518 -21.09 -15.55 2.22
C LYS A 518 -20.48 -14.73 3.36
N THR A 519 -21.07 -13.58 3.64
CA THR A 519 -20.61 -12.65 4.70
C THR A 519 -20.92 -13.16 6.12
N ASP A 520 -21.86 -14.10 6.24
CA ASP A 520 -22.16 -14.86 7.47
C ASP A 520 -20.93 -15.52 8.09
N TYR A 521 -19.84 -15.70 7.33
CA TYR A 521 -18.56 -16.20 7.84
C TYR A 521 -18.04 -15.41 9.05
N LEU A 522 -18.26 -14.09 9.09
CA LEU A 522 -17.83 -13.23 10.20
C LEU A 522 -18.66 -13.43 11.49
N THR A 523 -19.87 -13.99 11.37
CA THR A 523 -20.76 -14.28 12.51
C THR A 523 -20.38 -15.56 13.24
N LYS A 524 -19.40 -16.31 12.74
CA LYS A 524 -18.90 -17.55 13.33
C LYS A 524 -17.57 -17.28 14.05
N GLN A 525 -17.29 -18.03 15.10
CA GLN A 525 -16.03 -17.93 15.84
C GLN A 525 -14.88 -18.34 14.92
N ASN A 526 -14.01 -17.39 14.63
CA ASN A 526 -12.90 -17.61 13.72
C ASN A 526 -11.58 -17.13 14.34
N PRO A 527 -10.56 -18.01 14.48
CA PRO A 527 -9.26 -17.59 15.00
C PRO A 527 -8.55 -16.57 14.11
N MET A 528 -8.93 -16.42 12.84
CA MET A 528 -8.39 -15.38 11.95
C MET A 528 -8.89 -13.98 12.25
N PHE A 529 -10.13 -13.88 12.76
CA PHE A 529 -10.83 -12.63 13.07
C PHE A 529 -11.28 -12.69 14.54
N PRO A 530 -10.34 -12.46 15.48
CA PRO A 530 -10.63 -12.42 16.91
C PRO A 530 -11.77 -11.46 17.24
N PHE A 531 -12.52 -11.77 18.29
CA PHE A 531 -13.61 -10.92 18.76
C PHE A 531 -13.12 -9.54 19.26
N ASP A 532 -11.89 -9.49 19.77
CA ASP A 532 -11.27 -8.28 20.34
C ASP A 532 -10.77 -7.29 19.27
N GLU A 533 -10.88 -7.60 17.97
CA GLU A 533 -10.53 -6.64 16.92
C GLU A 533 -11.55 -5.49 16.86
N THR A 534 -11.09 -4.29 16.47
CA THR A 534 -11.98 -3.13 16.33
C THR A 534 -13.00 -3.40 15.23
N SER A 535 -14.28 -3.24 15.57
CA SER A 535 -15.39 -3.41 14.64
C SER A 535 -15.71 -2.10 13.91
N LEU A 536 -16.17 -2.22 12.67
CA LEU A 536 -16.54 -1.08 11.82
C LEU A 536 -17.70 -0.27 12.42
N VAL A 537 -18.73 -0.96 12.92
CA VAL A 537 -19.81 -0.38 13.71
C VAL A 537 -19.39 -0.39 15.17
N GLY A 538 -19.40 0.77 15.83
CA GLY A 538 -19.03 0.88 17.24
C GLY A 538 -19.99 0.08 18.12
N THR A 539 -19.46 -0.72 19.05
CA THR A 539 -20.26 -1.31 20.12
C THR A 539 -20.66 -0.21 21.10
N ASN A 540 -21.96 0.08 21.24
CA ASN A 540 -22.46 1.01 22.26
C ASN A 540 -21.81 0.68 23.61
N SER A 541 -21.20 1.68 24.24
CA SER A 541 -20.39 1.60 25.46
C SER A 541 -21.11 0.95 26.66
N GLU A 542 -22.43 0.79 26.62
CA GLU A 542 -23.22 0.07 27.63
C GLU A 542 -23.11 -1.47 27.52
N ASN A 543 -22.75 -2.01 26.34
CA ASN A 543 -22.59 -3.46 26.09
C ASN A 543 -21.12 -3.93 26.06
N ALA A 544 -20.16 -3.04 26.32
CA ALA A 544 -18.73 -3.38 26.34
C ALA A 544 -18.34 -4.33 27.50
N ILE A 545 -19.24 -4.57 28.46
CA ILE A 545 -18.96 -5.33 29.69
C ILE A 545 -19.12 -6.85 29.48
N SER A 546 -19.77 -7.33 28.40
CA SER A 546 -19.81 -8.75 28.10
C SER A 546 -18.66 -9.16 27.15
N HIS A 547 -17.49 -9.47 27.69
CA HIS A 547 -16.38 -10.15 26.98
C HIS A 547 -16.72 -11.60 26.53
N GLN A 548 -18.00 -11.94 26.39
CA GLN A 548 -18.44 -13.27 25.98
C GLN A 548 -18.70 -13.29 24.47
N ASP A 549 -17.89 -14.04 23.74
CA ASP A 549 -18.09 -14.29 22.31
C ASP A 549 -19.35 -15.17 22.10
N HIS A 550 -20.45 -14.54 21.70
CA HIS A 550 -21.73 -15.22 21.44
C HIS A 550 -21.80 -15.89 20.05
N ARG A 551 -20.73 -15.84 19.25
CA ARG A 551 -20.68 -16.49 17.93
C ARG A 551 -20.70 -18.01 18.08
N GLN A 552 -21.27 -18.70 17.11
CA GLN A 552 -21.21 -20.17 17.04
C GLN A 552 -19.86 -20.63 16.51
N ALA A 553 -19.38 -21.79 16.96
CA ALA A 553 -18.16 -22.40 16.45
C ALA A 553 -18.24 -22.59 14.91
N LEU A 554 -17.15 -22.27 14.22
CA LEU A 554 -17.04 -22.43 12.76
C LEU A 554 -16.97 -23.92 12.40
N SER A 555 -17.93 -24.41 11.62
CA SER A 555 -17.82 -25.71 10.94
C SER A 555 -17.23 -25.50 9.53
N PRO A 556 -16.10 -26.15 9.18
CA PRO A 556 -15.48 -26.01 7.86
C PRO A 556 -16.38 -26.42 6.69
N ALA A 557 -17.40 -27.25 6.95
CA ALA A 557 -18.36 -27.73 5.95
C ALA A 557 -19.43 -26.68 5.58
N ASP A 558 -19.62 -25.65 6.40
CA ASP A 558 -20.72 -24.68 6.25
C ASP A 558 -20.45 -23.67 5.13
N PHE A 559 -19.18 -23.48 4.76
CA PHE A 559 -18.74 -22.46 3.82
C PHE A 559 -18.06 -23.04 2.58
N ASN A 560 -18.35 -22.43 1.43
CA ASN A 560 -17.73 -22.81 0.17
C ASN A 560 -16.25 -22.35 0.11
N PHE A 561 -15.50 -22.90 -0.84
CA PHE A 561 -14.11 -22.53 -1.08
C PHE A 561 -13.93 -21.03 -1.33
N ILE A 562 -14.83 -20.43 -2.12
CA ILE A 562 -14.73 -19.02 -2.55
C ILE A 562 -14.77 -18.09 -1.33
N THR A 563 -15.68 -18.33 -0.40
CA THR A 563 -15.83 -17.56 0.84
C THR A 563 -14.57 -17.68 1.70
N ARG A 564 -14.11 -18.90 1.97
CA ARG A 564 -12.88 -19.14 2.76
C ARG A 564 -11.66 -18.49 2.10
N CYS A 565 -11.51 -18.67 0.78
CA CYS A 565 -10.42 -18.08 0.01
C CYS A 565 -10.44 -16.55 0.09
N TYR A 566 -11.60 -15.90 -0.07
CA TYR A 566 -11.72 -14.45 0.03
C TYR A 566 -11.25 -13.92 1.40
N PHE A 567 -11.76 -14.49 2.50
CA PHE A 567 -11.42 -14.03 3.85
C PHE A 567 -9.97 -14.35 4.24
N ILE A 568 -9.41 -15.47 3.77
CA ILE A 568 -7.97 -15.77 3.92
C ILE A 568 -7.14 -14.73 3.17
N THR A 569 -7.51 -14.39 1.94
CA THR A 569 -6.81 -13.36 1.14
C THR A 569 -6.91 -11.98 1.80
N ALA A 570 -8.08 -11.60 2.32
CA ALA A 570 -8.26 -10.35 3.04
C ALA A 570 -7.32 -10.27 4.26
N ARG A 571 -7.22 -11.35 5.04
CA ARG A 571 -6.29 -11.39 6.18
C ARG A 571 -4.81 -11.40 5.75
N ALA A 572 -4.48 -12.06 4.65
CA ALA A 572 -3.12 -12.06 4.12
C ALA A 572 -2.69 -10.68 3.62
N MET A 573 -3.61 -9.93 3.00
CA MET A 573 -3.41 -8.53 2.60
C MET A 573 -3.06 -7.64 3.80
N HIS A 574 -3.82 -7.78 4.89
CA HIS A 574 -3.60 -7.06 6.15
C HIS A 574 -2.20 -7.36 6.74
N LEU A 575 -1.89 -8.65 6.95
CA LEU A 575 -0.66 -9.09 7.63
C LEU A 575 0.60 -8.98 6.76
N GLY A 576 0.44 -8.89 5.44
CA GLY A 576 1.54 -8.85 4.48
C GLY A 576 1.74 -7.45 3.88
N PRO A 577 1.19 -7.18 2.69
CA PRO A 577 1.43 -5.95 1.95
C PRO A 577 1.09 -4.67 2.69
N VAL A 578 -0.03 -4.60 3.41
CA VAL A 578 -0.45 -3.35 4.08
C VAL A 578 0.54 -2.94 5.16
N GLY A 579 0.96 -3.89 6.01
CA GLY A 579 2.02 -3.65 7.00
C GLY A 579 3.35 -3.23 6.35
N MET A 580 3.69 -3.83 5.20
CA MET A 580 4.88 -3.44 4.43
C MET A 580 4.78 -2.04 3.81
N MET A 581 3.60 -1.63 3.34
CA MET A 581 3.36 -0.25 2.85
C MET A 581 3.59 0.76 3.97
N GLY A 582 3.12 0.48 5.19
CA GLY A 582 3.41 1.32 6.35
C GLY A 582 4.91 1.43 6.67
N GLN A 583 5.65 0.32 6.57
CA GLN A 583 7.12 0.30 6.71
C GLN A 583 7.81 1.11 5.59
N TYR A 584 7.33 0.96 4.35
CA TYR A 584 7.83 1.69 3.18
C TYR A 584 7.66 3.20 3.33
N MET A 585 6.47 3.66 3.74
CA MET A 585 6.20 5.09 3.94
C MET A 585 7.02 5.68 5.11
N ARG A 586 7.31 4.89 6.16
CA ARG A 586 8.26 5.27 7.22
C ARG A 586 9.68 5.41 6.65
N LEU A 587 10.12 4.46 5.83
CA LEU A 587 11.44 4.50 5.19
C LEU A 587 11.61 5.72 4.29
N LEU A 588 10.60 6.07 3.47
CA LEU A 588 10.60 7.28 2.64
C LEU A 588 10.81 8.55 3.46
N ARG A 589 10.07 8.70 4.57
CA ARG A 589 10.22 9.86 5.47
C ARG A 589 11.63 9.93 6.05
N GLN A 590 12.17 8.80 6.49
CA GLN A 590 13.55 8.75 7.00
C GLN A 590 14.58 9.10 5.91
N LEU A 591 14.42 8.59 4.68
CA LEU A 591 15.28 8.92 3.56
C LEU A 591 15.27 10.41 3.24
N SER A 592 14.10 11.05 3.21
CA SER A 592 14.01 12.50 3.02
C SER A 592 14.70 13.29 4.13
N TYR A 593 14.59 12.83 5.38
CA TYR A 593 15.24 13.46 6.53
C TYR A 593 16.77 13.37 6.45
N PHE A 594 17.30 12.19 6.12
CA PHE A 594 18.74 11.99 5.95
C PHE A 594 19.29 12.70 4.72
N GLN A 595 18.52 12.77 3.62
CA GLN A 595 18.89 13.51 2.41
C GLN A 595 19.15 14.99 2.71
N SER A 596 18.25 15.66 3.44
CA SER A 596 18.44 17.07 3.81
C SER A 596 19.69 17.30 4.66
N ARG A 597 20.07 16.33 5.51
CA ARG A 597 21.29 16.41 6.35
C ARG A 597 22.57 16.11 5.58
N MET A 598 22.53 15.26 4.55
CA MET A 598 23.70 14.98 3.71
C MET A 598 24.10 16.15 2.82
N ASN A 599 23.16 16.99 2.42
CA ASN A 599 23.44 18.17 1.60
C ASN A 599 24.13 19.30 2.39
N ALA A 600 24.33 19.15 3.70
CA ALA A 600 25.13 20.07 4.50
C ALA A 600 26.64 19.91 4.21
N GLN A 601 27.38 21.02 4.15
CA GLN A 601 28.79 21.10 3.73
C GLN A 601 29.78 20.19 4.52
N ASN A 602 29.39 19.63 5.67
CA ASN A 602 30.22 18.76 6.52
C ASN A 602 29.50 17.42 6.86
N ALA A 603 28.97 16.70 5.88
CA ALA A 603 28.31 15.42 6.12
C ALA A 603 29.28 14.30 6.55
N ASP A 604 28.98 13.64 7.69
CA ASP A 604 29.76 12.50 8.21
C ASP A 604 29.70 11.29 7.24
N PRO A 605 30.84 10.69 6.84
CA PRO A 605 30.87 9.48 6.01
C PRO A 605 30.02 8.31 6.55
N ARG A 606 29.81 8.20 7.86
CA ARG A 606 28.94 7.19 8.47
C ARG A 606 27.46 7.40 8.11
N LEU A 607 27.03 8.66 8.04
CA LEU A 607 25.68 9.03 7.64
C LEU A 607 25.41 8.60 6.20
N ARG A 608 26.42 8.72 5.33
CA ARG A 608 26.33 8.30 3.94
C ARG A 608 26.17 6.78 3.80
N ALA A 609 26.93 6.00 4.56
CA ALA A 609 26.80 4.54 4.57
C ALA A 609 25.41 4.09 5.05
N HIS A 610 24.88 4.73 6.10
CA HIS A 610 23.52 4.46 6.59
C HIS A 610 22.46 4.83 5.54
N PHE A 611 22.61 5.97 4.88
CA PHE A 611 21.73 6.38 3.79
C PHE A 611 21.74 5.38 2.62
N ASP A 612 22.91 4.95 2.17
CA ASP A 612 23.03 3.97 1.08
C ASP A 612 22.39 2.61 1.46
N GLN A 613 22.48 2.20 2.73
CA GLN A 613 21.78 1.01 3.24
C GLN A 613 20.25 1.18 3.21
N MET A 614 19.73 2.33 3.64
CA MET A 614 18.29 2.63 3.59
C MET A 614 17.79 2.73 2.15
N ALA A 615 18.56 3.31 1.25
CA ALA A 615 18.22 3.41 -0.17
C ALA A 615 18.20 2.02 -0.84
N THR A 616 19.13 1.14 -0.45
CA THR A 616 19.12 -0.28 -0.86
C THR A 616 17.85 -0.99 -0.39
N ALA A 617 17.47 -0.81 0.88
CA ALA A 617 16.24 -1.38 1.43
C ALA A 617 14.98 -0.86 0.70
N LYS A 618 14.96 0.43 0.32
CA LYS A 618 13.87 1.01 -0.48
C LYS A 618 13.77 0.33 -1.84
N MET A 619 14.88 0.15 -2.57
CA MET A 619 14.86 -0.51 -3.88
C MET A 619 14.35 -1.94 -3.84
N ILE A 620 14.73 -2.68 -2.81
CA ILE A 620 14.26 -4.04 -2.60
C ILE A 620 12.74 -4.05 -2.41
N MET A 621 12.21 -3.12 -1.60
CA MET A 621 10.76 -2.97 -1.44
C MET A 621 10.06 -2.44 -2.70
N ASP A 622 10.70 -1.57 -3.50
CA ASP A 622 10.18 -1.10 -4.80
C ASP A 622 10.05 -2.27 -5.79
N ALA A 623 11.00 -3.21 -5.79
CA ALA A 623 10.96 -4.38 -6.65
C ALA A 623 9.79 -5.32 -6.29
N GLU A 624 9.50 -5.48 -4.98
CA GLU A 624 8.43 -6.36 -4.47
C GLU A 624 7.04 -5.69 -4.51
N LEU A 625 6.86 -4.54 -3.85
CA LEU A 625 5.55 -3.91 -3.66
C LEU A 625 5.05 -3.19 -4.92
N LEU A 626 5.94 -2.61 -5.73
CA LEU A 626 5.57 -1.89 -6.95
C LEU A 626 5.61 -2.79 -8.19
N HIS A 627 5.57 -4.11 -8.01
CA HIS A 627 5.45 -5.05 -9.12
C HIS A 627 4.11 -4.85 -9.86
N PRO A 628 4.11 -4.62 -11.18
CA PRO A 628 2.89 -4.29 -11.93
C PRO A 628 1.75 -5.30 -11.74
N ASP A 629 2.03 -6.59 -11.91
CA ASP A 629 1.03 -7.65 -11.75
C ASP A 629 0.50 -7.75 -10.31
N PHE A 630 1.35 -7.51 -9.32
CA PHE A 630 0.97 -7.54 -7.92
C PHE A 630 0.02 -6.38 -7.59
N LEU A 631 0.38 -5.16 -8.00
CA LEU A 631 -0.46 -3.97 -7.86
C LEU A 631 -1.81 -4.17 -8.58
N HIS A 632 -1.78 -4.71 -9.81
CA HIS A 632 -2.99 -4.98 -10.58
C HIS A 632 -3.96 -5.89 -9.83
N GLU A 633 -3.49 -7.02 -9.28
CA GLU A 633 -4.35 -7.93 -8.52
C GLU A 633 -4.77 -7.36 -7.15
N MET A 634 -3.92 -6.59 -6.47
CA MET A 634 -4.29 -5.89 -5.23
C MET A 634 -5.41 -4.87 -5.43
N ILE A 635 -5.37 -4.10 -6.53
CA ILE A 635 -6.41 -3.12 -6.86
C ILE A 635 -7.74 -3.84 -7.14
N ARG A 636 -7.72 -4.91 -7.95
CA ARG A 636 -8.91 -5.72 -8.24
C ARG A 636 -9.55 -6.27 -6.97
N PHE A 637 -8.73 -6.79 -6.05
CA PHE A 637 -9.21 -7.32 -4.77
C PHE A 637 -9.78 -6.22 -3.86
N SER A 638 -9.16 -5.04 -3.85
CA SER A 638 -9.65 -3.88 -3.10
C SER A 638 -11.02 -3.42 -3.62
N LEU A 639 -11.21 -3.37 -4.95
CA LEU A 639 -12.49 -3.00 -5.57
C LEU A 639 -13.58 -4.04 -5.34
N LEU A 640 -13.26 -5.34 -5.39
CA LEU A 640 -14.19 -6.40 -4.99
C LEU A 640 -14.62 -6.25 -3.52
N THR A 641 -13.66 -5.92 -2.64
CA THR A 641 -13.95 -5.70 -1.22
C THR A 641 -14.87 -4.49 -1.01
N CYS A 642 -14.71 -3.41 -1.78
CA CYS A 642 -15.65 -2.29 -1.78
C CYS A 642 -17.07 -2.76 -2.13
N ALA A 643 -17.23 -3.58 -3.16
CA ALA A 643 -18.54 -4.11 -3.58
C ALA A 643 -19.19 -5.01 -2.50
N ILE A 644 -18.39 -5.83 -1.82
CA ILE A 644 -18.86 -6.70 -0.73
C ILE A 644 -19.28 -5.86 0.48
N VAL A 645 -18.48 -4.87 0.86
CA VAL A 645 -18.80 -3.96 1.97
C VAL A 645 -20.07 -3.16 1.66
N ASN A 646 -20.24 -2.68 0.43
CA ASN A 646 -21.47 -2.03 -0.04
C ASN A 646 -22.69 -2.94 0.08
N SER A 647 -22.54 -4.21 -0.33
CA SER A 647 -23.59 -5.22 -0.23
C SER A 647 -23.97 -5.49 1.23
N ILE A 648 -23.01 -5.54 2.16
CA ILE A 648 -23.29 -5.73 3.58
C ILE A 648 -24.06 -4.53 4.17
N CYS A 649 -23.66 -3.31 3.83
CA CYS A 649 -24.29 -2.10 4.38
C CYS A 649 -25.72 -1.90 3.84
N THR A 650 -25.91 -2.10 2.53
CA THR A 650 -27.23 -1.95 1.87
C THR A 650 -28.14 -3.16 2.10
N GLY A 651 -27.58 -4.35 2.31
CA GLY A 651 -28.29 -5.64 2.33
C GLY A 651 -28.80 -6.07 0.95
N SER A 652 -28.28 -5.47 -0.11
CA SER A 652 -28.54 -5.85 -1.50
C SER A 652 -27.49 -6.86 -1.97
N SER A 653 -27.72 -7.52 -3.11
CA SER A 653 -26.71 -8.40 -3.71
C SER A 653 -25.47 -7.60 -4.16
N VAL A 654 -24.31 -8.26 -4.19
CA VAL A 654 -23.09 -7.70 -4.78
C VAL A 654 -23.35 -7.35 -6.25
N TYR A 655 -23.00 -6.12 -6.63
CA TYR A 655 -23.26 -5.51 -7.95
C TYR A 655 -24.74 -5.31 -8.33
N ASP A 656 -25.64 -5.17 -7.36
CA ASP A 656 -27.02 -4.82 -7.65
C ASP A 656 -27.14 -3.34 -8.05
N GLU A 657 -27.40 -3.09 -9.34
CA GLU A 657 -27.66 -1.77 -9.91
C GLU A 657 -29.15 -1.35 -9.82
N SER A 658 -30.04 -2.30 -9.50
CA SER A 658 -31.49 -2.05 -9.46
C SER A 658 -31.95 -1.47 -8.11
N ALA A 659 -31.11 -1.60 -7.09
CA ALA A 659 -31.38 -1.08 -5.75
C ALA A 659 -31.28 0.46 -5.76
N SER A 660 -32.43 1.13 -5.68
CA SER A 660 -32.46 2.57 -5.44
C SER A 660 -31.90 2.86 -4.04
N LEU A 661 -30.71 3.43 -3.99
CA LEU A 661 -30.06 3.82 -2.73
C LEU A 661 -30.65 5.15 -2.25
N LEU A 662 -31.44 5.10 -1.19
CA LEU A 662 -31.87 6.27 -0.45
C LEU A 662 -30.85 6.54 0.66
N LEU A 663 -30.13 7.66 0.53
CA LEU A 663 -29.15 8.11 1.52
C LEU A 663 -29.70 9.32 2.29
N PRO A 664 -29.43 9.45 3.61
CA PRO A 664 -28.63 8.55 4.46
C PRO A 664 -29.32 7.20 4.71
N LEU A 665 -28.52 6.15 4.92
CA LEU A 665 -29.06 4.83 5.28
C LEU A 665 -29.72 4.87 6.67
N PRO A 666 -30.73 4.00 6.92
CA PRO A 666 -31.27 3.81 8.26
C PRO A 666 -30.16 3.47 9.26
N ALA A 667 -30.37 3.79 10.55
CA ALA A 667 -29.44 3.38 11.59
C ALA A 667 -29.16 1.86 11.51
N PRO A 668 -27.92 1.41 11.79
CA PRO A 668 -27.53 0.03 11.59
C PRO A 668 -28.37 -0.89 12.48
N ASP A 669 -29.31 -1.61 11.87
CA ASP A 669 -30.14 -2.60 12.56
C ASP A 669 -29.32 -3.88 12.81
N THR A 670 -28.64 -3.89 13.94
CA THR A 670 -27.81 -5.02 14.38
C THR A 670 -28.63 -6.24 14.82
N GLU A 671 -29.95 -6.09 15.03
CA GLU A 671 -30.82 -7.21 15.40
C GLU A 671 -31.22 -8.03 14.17
N THR A 672 -31.59 -7.38 13.07
CA THR A 672 -31.91 -8.09 11.82
C THR A 672 -30.68 -8.46 11.01
N ARG A 673 -29.57 -7.70 11.13
CA ARG A 673 -28.31 -7.94 10.41
C ARG A 673 -27.14 -8.10 11.38
N ALA A 674 -27.07 -9.26 12.02
CA ALA A 674 -26.02 -9.60 12.98
C ALA A 674 -24.58 -9.45 12.42
N VAL A 675 -24.38 -9.60 11.10
CA VAL A 675 -23.07 -9.45 10.42
C VAL A 675 -22.44 -8.08 10.69
N LEU A 676 -23.24 -7.01 10.77
CA LEU A 676 -22.75 -5.62 10.95
C LEU A 676 -21.92 -5.45 12.23
N LYS A 677 -22.22 -6.23 13.28
CA LYS A 677 -21.50 -6.20 14.57
C LYS A 677 -20.07 -6.77 14.48
N TYR A 678 -19.81 -7.65 13.51
CA TYR A 678 -18.59 -8.45 13.45
C TYR A 678 -17.68 -8.08 12.28
N ILE A 679 -17.96 -7.00 11.55
CA ILE A 679 -17.11 -6.54 10.46
C ILE A 679 -15.84 -5.91 11.05
N PRO A 680 -14.64 -6.45 10.80
CA PRO A 680 -13.41 -5.83 11.25
C PRO A 680 -13.16 -4.51 10.52
N GLU A 681 -12.76 -3.47 11.27
CA GLU A 681 -12.43 -2.15 10.74
C GLU A 681 -11.29 -2.22 9.70
N HIS A 682 -10.31 -3.11 9.92
CA HIS A 682 -9.15 -3.25 9.04
C HIS A 682 -9.52 -3.62 7.60
N LEU A 683 -10.65 -4.28 7.34
CA LEU A 683 -11.08 -4.56 5.96
C LEU A 683 -11.23 -3.27 5.13
N VAL A 684 -11.72 -2.20 5.76
CA VAL A 684 -11.92 -0.89 5.13
C VAL A 684 -10.69 0.00 5.29
N ASP A 685 -9.89 -0.18 6.35
CA ASP A 685 -8.64 0.56 6.47
C ASP A 685 -7.57 0.10 5.47
N ASP A 686 -7.47 -1.21 5.24
CA ASP A 686 -6.52 -1.85 4.33
C ASP A 686 -6.75 -1.45 2.87
N LEU A 687 -8.01 -1.39 2.43
CA LEU A 687 -8.35 -0.94 1.08
C LEU A 687 -7.97 0.54 0.90
N CYS A 688 -8.26 1.40 1.88
CA CYS A 688 -7.91 2.81 1.83
C CYS A 688 -6.39 2.99 1.79
N THR A 689 -5.65 2.23 2.61
CA THR A 689 -4.18 2.25 2.65
C THR A 689 -3.59 1.82 1.30
N THR A 690 -4.06 0.70 0.76
CA THR A 690 -3.59 0.11 -0.49
C THR A 690 -3.80 1.08 -1.65
N LEU A 691 -5.03 1.60 -1.80
CA LEU A 691 -5.36 2.50 -2.90
C LEU A 691 -4.65 3.85 -2.79
N LYS A 692 -4.52 4.42 -1.58
CA LYS A 692 -3.71 5.62 -1.34
C LYS A 692 -2.24 5.39 -1.68
N PHE A 693 -1.68 4.23 -1.33
CA PHE A 693 -0.29 3.88 -1.64
C PHE A 693 -0.07 3.80 -3.16
N VAL A 694 -0.96 3.10 -3.88
CA VAL A 694 -0.89 3.01 -5.35
C VAL A 694 -1.03 4.38 -6.00
N ALA A 695 -2.00 5.20 -5.57
CA ALA A 695 -2.23 6.53 -6.13
C ALA A 695 -1.00 7.45 -6.00
N ARG A 696 -0.25 7.32 -4.91
CA ARG A 696 0.93 8.14 -4.64
C ARG A 696 2.19 7.71 -5.36
N LEU A 697 2.39 6.40 -5.56
CA LEU A 697 3.65 5.88 -6.10
C LEU A 697 3.56 5.38 -7.54
N GLN A 698 2.38 4.89 -7.96
CA GLN A 698 2.16 4.36 -9.31
C GLN A 698 0.75 4.71 -9.81
N PRO A 699 0.43 6.01 -9.99
CA PRO A 699 -0.91 6.48 -10.35
C PRO A 699 -1.43 5.86 -11.65
N LYS A 700 -0.54 5.59 -12.62
CA LYS A 700 -0.87 4.96 -13.90
C LYS A 700 -1.54 3.59 -13.77
N ALA A 701 -1.27 2.86 -12.68
CA ALA A 701 -1.88 1.56 -12.44
C ALA A 701 -3.40 1.64 -12.22
N LEU A 702 -3.92 2.79 -11.75
CA LEU A 702 -5.35 2.97 -11.47
C LEU A 702 -6.18 3.26 -12.72
N ASN A 703 -5.56 3.72 -13.82
CA ASN A 703 -6.26 4.16 -15.03
C ASN A 703 -7.00 3.02 -15.76
N ALA A 704 -6.68 1.76 -15.47
CA ALA A 704 -7.31 0.60 -16.09
C ALA A 704 -8.57 0.10 -15.37
N PHE A 705 -8.98 0.71 -14.25
CA PHE A 705 -10.01 0.18 -13.36
C PHE A 705 -11.23 1.07 -13.22
N GLU A 706 -12.40 0.42 -13.10
CA GLU A 706 -13.65 1.07 -12.74
C GLU A 706 -13.71 1.36 -11.23
N LEU A 707 -13.88 2.63 -10.87
CA LEU A 707 -13.86 3.10 -9.47
C LEU A 707 -15.25 3.34 -8.86
N HIS A 708 -16.33 2.89 -9.54
CA HIS A 708 -17.71 3.17 -9.12
C HIS A 708 -18.02 2.61 -7.73
N GLU A 709 -17.65 1.35 -7.45
CA GLU A 709 -17.89 0.72 -6.14
C GLU A 709 -17.11 1.38 -5.01
N LEU A 710 -15.92 1.91 -5.29
CA LEU A 710 -15.12 2.67 -4.34
C LEU A 710 -15.83 3.99 -3.98
N LEU A 711 -16.27 4.74 -4.99
CA LEU A 711 -16.98 6.00 -4.77
C LEU A 711 -18.30 5.78 -4.02
N LYS A 712 -19.07 4.75 -4.41
CA LYS A 712 -20.31 4.34 -3.74
C LYS A 712 -20.08 4.02 -2.26
N MET A 713 -19.00 3.27 -1.94
CA MET A 713 -18.65 2.94 -0.56
C MET A 713 -18.32 4.18 0.27
N ILE A 714 -17.52 5.09 -0.30
CA ILE A 714 -17.17 6.35 0.37
C ILE A 714 -18.42 7.19 0.63
N ILE A 715 -19.32 7.33 -0.35
CA ILE A 715 -20.55 8.09 -0.19
C ILE A 715 -21.47 7.45 0.87
N ILE A 716 -21.61 6.12 0.89
CA ILE A 716 -22.41 5.42 1.92
C ILE A 716 -21.88 5.71 3.32
N PHE A 717 -20.57 5.60 3.53
CA PHE A 717 -19.96 5.79 4.85
C PHE A 717 -19.88 7.24 5.31
N LEU A 718 -19.66 8.19 4.40
CA LEU A 718 -19.66 9.60 4.75
C LEU A 718 -21.09 10.14 4.98
N SER A 719 -22.09 9.63 4.25
CA SER A 719 -23.50 10.01 4.47
C SER A 719 -24.12 9.38 5.72
N SER A 720 -23.61 8.22 6.14
CA SER A 720 -24.19 7.43 7.23
C SER A 720 -23.14 7.12 8.31
N PRO A 721 -22.76 8.10 9.17
CA PRO A 721 -21.73 7.93 10.20
C PRO A 721 -21.96 6.76 11.17
N GLY A 722 -23.21 6.30 11.33
CA GLY A 722 -23.53 5.15 12.17
C GLY A 722 -22.89 3.82 11.71
N TYR A 723 -22.52 3.71 10.43
CA TYR A 723 -21.85 2.51 9.89
C TYR A 723 -20.33 2.52 10.07
N VAL A 724 -19.71 3.67 10.34
CA VAL A 724 -18.27 3.81 10.60
C VAL A 724 -18.06 4.76 11.77
N HIS A 725 -17.82 4.19 12.96
CA HIS A 725 -17.66 4.99 14.17
C HIS A 725 -16.36 5.80 14.18
N SER A 726 -15.28 5.22 13.64
CA SER A 726 -13.93 5.80 13.65
C SER A 726 -13.86 7.08 12.79
N PRO A 727 -13.60 8.27 13.38
CA PRO A 727 -13.43 9.51 12.62
C PRO A 727 -12.16 9.48 11.76
N HIS A 728 -11.10 8.79 12.22
CA HIS A 728 -9.85 8.63 11.46
C HIS A 728 -10.07 7.86 10.15
N LEU A 729 -10.86 6.78 10.19
CA LEU A 729 -11.15 6.00 8.98
C LEU A 729 -11.98 6.81 7.97
N ARG A 730 -12.98 7.57 8.44
CA ARG A 730 -13.75 8.49 7.57
C ARG A 730 -12.87 9.59 6.99
N ALA A 731 -11.95 10.14 7.78
CA ALA A 731 -10.97 11.11 7.30
C ALA A 731 -10.05 10.51 6.22
N LYS A 732 -9.59 9.27 6.39
CA LYS A 732 -8.78 8.53 5.41
C LYS A 732 -9.50 8.34 4.07
N MET A 733 -10.83 8.14 4.07
CA MET A 733 -11.62 8.08 2.84
C MET A 733 -11.57 9.40 2.05
N SER A 734 -11.53 10.55 2.74
CA SER A 734 -11.33 11.85 2.07
C SER A 734 -9.96 11.96 1.41
N GLU A 735 -8.93 11.33 1.98
CA GLU A 735 -7.60 11.28 1.36
C GLU A 735 -7.59 10.40 0.11
N VAL A 736 -8.35 9.30 0.12
CA VAL A 736 -8.54 8.45 -1.07
C VAL A 736 -9.25 9.24 -2.17
N LEU A 737 -10.31 9.99 -1.84
CA LEU A 737 -10.96 10.91 -2.80
C LEU A 737 -9.97 11.93 -3.36
N PHE A 738 -9.18 12.57 -2.48
CA PHE A 738 -8.17 13.55 -2.86
C PHE A 738 -7.12 12.97 -3.80
N HIS A 739 -6.52 11.83 -3.46
CA HIS A 739 -5.43 11.27 -4.25
C HIS A 739 -5.88 10.61 -5.57
N ILE A 740 -7.08 10.06 -5.64
CA ILE A 740 -7.53 9.26 -6.81
C ILE A 740 -8.43 10.06 -7.76
N PHE A 741 -9.35 10.86 -7.22
CA PHE A 741 -10.42 11.49 -7.99
C PHE A 741 -10.18 12.97 -8.31
N LEU A 742 -9.36 13.68 -7.52
CA LEU A 742 -9.08 15.09 -7.76
C LEU A 742 -8.10 15.27 -8.94
N PRO A 743 -8.40 16.12 -9.95
CA PRO A 743 -7.46 16.41 -11.04
C PRO A 743 -6.14 16.99 -10.53
N SER A 744 -5.02 16.64 -11.17
CA SER A 744 -3.68 17.06 -10.76
C SER A 744 -3.45 18.57 -10.82
N GLU A 745 -4.23 19.30 -11.64
CA GLU A 745 -4.16 20.76 -11.79
C GLU A 745 -4.74 21.52 -10.59
N GLU A 746 -5.63 20.89 -9.81
CA GLU A 746 -6.35 21.56 -8.72
C GLU A 746 -5.57 21.55 -7.39
N SER A 747 -4.48 20.79 -7.32
CA SER A 747 -3.60 20.71 -6.16
C SER A 747 -2.21 21.22 -6.53
N GLU A 748 -1.92 22.48 -6.18
CA GLU A 748 -0.62 23.13 -6.46
C GLU A 748 0.57 22.41 -5.76
N GLU A 749 0.32 21.63 -4.70
CA GLU A 749 1.38 21.14 -3.81
C GLU A 749 1.53 19.63 -3.74
N ARG A 750 0.41 18.90 -3.86
CA ARG A 750 0.40 17.44 -3.75
C ARG A 750 -0.02 16.85 -5.07
N GLU A 751 0.84 16.03 -5.65
CA GLU A 751 0.49 15.27 -6.83
C GLU A 751 -0.69 14.34 -6.50
N THR A 752 -1.72 14.43 -7.32
CA THR A 752 -2.85 13.51 -7.32
C THR A 752 -2.79 12.66 -8.59
N ALA A 753 -3.29 11.43 -8.50
CA ALA A 753 -3.38 10.55 -9.66
C ALA A 753 -4.35 11.10 -10.71
N GLY A 754 -5.39 11.84 -10.27
CA GLY A 754 -6.36 12.48 -11.15
C GLY A 754 -6.91 11.55 -12.22
N THR A 755 -7.29 10.33 -11.82
CA THR A 755 -7.66 9.28 -12.78
C THR A 755 -8.82 9.77 -13.64
N ALA A 756 -8.70 9.62 -14.97
CA ALA A 756 -9.72 10.14 -15.89
C ALA A 756 -11.13 9.63 -15.55
N PHE A 757 -11.24 8.35 -15.21
CA PHE A 757 -12.49 7.72 -14.77
C PHE A 757 -12.99 8.25 -13.42
N GLY A 758 -12.09 8.48 -12.46
CA GLY A 758 -12.47 9.07 -11.17
C GLY A 758 -13.02 10.49 -11.32
N VAL A 759 -12.36 11.32 -12.11
CA VAL A 759 -12.79 12.69 -12.41
C VAL A 759 -14.15 12.69 -13.14
N GLU A 760 -14.32 11.78 -14.11
CA GLU A 760 -15.59 11.60 -14.82
C GLU A 760 -16.72 11.20 -13.86
N LEU A 761 -16.47 10.29 -12.93
CA LEU A 761 -17.46 9.89 -11.92
C LEU A 761 -17.89 11.06 -11.03
N LEU A 762 -16.98 11.93 -10.61
CA LEU A 762 -17.36 13.13 -9.83
C LEU A 762 -18.28 14.07 -10.62
N THR A 763 -18.18 14.06 -11.95
CA THR A 763 -18.98 14.94 -12.82
C THR A 763 -20.31 14.29 -13.22
N THR A 764 -20.35 12.97 -13.38
CA THR A 764 -21.48 12.25 -14.00
C THR A 764 -22.35 11.49 -12.99
N ASP A 765 -21.79 11.03 -11.87
CA ASP A 765 -22.51 10.17 -10.92
C ASP A 765 -23.52 10.99 -10.10
N LEU A 766 -24.78 10.57 -10.15
CA LEU A 766 -25.89 11.29 -9.50
C LEU A 766 -25.83 11.21 -7.97
N LEU A 767 -25.29 10.11 -7.41
CA LEU A 767 -25.12 10.00 -5.96
C LEU A 767 -24.02 10.94 -5.48
N ALA A 768 -22.92 11.04 -6.22
CA ALA A 768 -21.85 12.00 -5.94
C ALA A 768 -22.38 13.44 -5.97
N GLN A 769 -23.07 13.82 -7.04
CA GLN A 769 -23.67 15.16 -7.19
C GLN A 769 -24.61 15.55 -6.05
N ARG A 770 -25.38 14.59 -5.52
CA ARG A 770 -26.39 14.86 -4.48
C ARG A 770 -25.85 14.82 -3.05
N HIS A 771 -24.90 13.94 -2.76
CA HIS A 771 -24.52 13.64 -1.37
C HIS A 771 -23.08 13.99 -1.03
N LEU A 772 -22.15 14.03 -1.99
CA LEU A 772 -20.72 14.13 -1.68
C LEU A 772 -20.35 15.45 -1.00
N ALA A 773 -20.79 16.59 -1.54
CA ALA A 773 -20.52 17.90 -0.96
C ALA A 773 -21.08 18.06 0.47
N PRO A 774 -22.36 17.74 0.75
CA PRO A 774 -22.89 17.71 2.11
C PRO A 774 -22.09 16.84 3.08
N CYS A 775 -21.69 15.65 2.63
CA CYS A 775 -20.95 14.70 3.46
C CYS A 775 -19.53 15.19 3.79
N LEU A 776 -18.84 15.81 2.82
CA LEU A 776 -17.53 16.40 3.03
C LEU A 776 -17.58 17.60 3.97
N LEU A 777 -18.63 18.43 3.90
CA LEU A 777 -18.86 19.53 4.84
C LEU A 777 -19.12 19.03 6.26
N GLY A 778 -19.92 17.97 6.43
CA GLY A 778 -20.10 17.31 7.73
C GLY A 778 -18.79 16.72 8.27
N LEU A 779 -18.03 16.03 7.42
CA LEU A 779 -16.73 15.46 7.77
C LEU A 779 -15.72 16.52 8.20
N TYR A 780 -15.73 17.71 7.57
CA TYR A 780 -14.84 18.81 7.93
C TYR A 780 -14.99 19.21 9.42
N GLY A 781 -16.21 19.15 9.96
CA GLY A 781 -16.47 19.35 11.38
C GLY A 781 -16.04 18.16 12.25
N ASP A 782 -16.38 16.94 11.83
CA ASP A 782 -16.08 15.71 12.60
C ASP A 782 -14.59 15.44 12.77
N VAL A 783 -13.76 15.87 11.82
CA VAL A 783 -12.29 15.77 11.86
C VAL A 783 -11.68 16.56 13.03
N GLU A 784 -12.43 17.45 13.70
CA GLU A 784 -11.95 18.13 14.91
C GLU A 784 -11.60 17.18 16.06
N HIS A 785 -12.21 16.00 16.07
CA HIS A 785 -11.92 14.95 17.06
C HIS A 785 -10.67 14.12 16.73
N THR A 786 -9.95 14.43 15.64
CA THR A 786 -8.68 13.78 15.26
C THR A 786 -7.45 14.53 15.80
N GLY A 787 -6.27 13.91 15.77
CA GLY A 787 -5.05 14.49 16.33
C GLY A 787 -4.66 15.86 15.72
N PHE A 788 -3.95 16.71 16.48
CA PHE A 788 -3.65 18.10 16.08
C PHE A 788 -2.92 18.26 14.73
N TYR A 789 -2.01 17.34 14.37
CA TYR A 789 -1.31 17.41 13.09
C TYR A 789 -2.10 16.77 11.95
N GLU A 790 -2.85 15.70 12.23
CA GLU A 790 -3.66 14.98 11.26
C GLU A 790 -4.86 15.80 10.80
N LYS A 791 -5.51 16.53 11.73
CA LYS A 791 -6.66 17.39 11.42
C LYS A 791 -6.34 18.42 10.34
N LEU A 792 -5.13 19.00 10.36
CA LEU A 792 -4.74 20.03 9.40
C LEU A 792 -4.62 19.43 7.99
N GLU A 793 -4.02 18.24 7.89
CA GLU A 793 -3.87 17.51 6.64
C GLU A 793 -5.23 17.07 6.07
N HIS A 794 -6.09 16.49 6.90
CA HIS A 794 -7.41 16.06 6.49
C HIS A 794 -8.28 17.25 6.02
N ARG A 795 -8.29 18.36 6.77
CA ARG A 795 -9.03 19.57 6.41
C ARG A 795 -8.53 20.20 5.10
N TYR A 796 -7.22 20.20 4.87
CA TYR A 796 -6.66 20.66 3.60
C TYR A 796 -7.17 19.81 2.43
N ASN A 797 -7.09 18.48 2.53
CA ASN A 797 -7.57 17.59 1.48
C ASN A 797 -9.08 17.79 1.20
N ILE A 798 -9.89 17.95 2.25
CA ILE A 798 -11.34 18.23 2.14
C ILE A 798 -11.58 19.59 1.48
N ALA A 799 -10.84 20.64 1.86
CA ALA A 799 -11.01 21.98 1.28
C ALA A 799 -10.72 21.99 -0.23
N CYS A 800 -9.66 21.31 -0.68
CA CYS A 800 -9.36 21.17 -2.11
C CYS A 800 -10.47 20.42 -2.86
N LEU A 801 -11.02 19.35 -2.27
CA LEU A 801 -12.14 18.62 -2.85
C LEU A 801 -13.38 19.52 -2.97
N LEU A 802 -13.76 20.23 -1.91
CA LEU A 802 -14.91 21.13 -1.91
C LEU A 802 -14.76 22.25 -2.95
N LYS A 803 -13.56 22.83 -3.07
CA LYS A 803 -13.24 23.84 -4.08
C LYS A 803 -13.49 23.32 -5.50
N TYR A 804 -13.05 22.09 -5.80
CA TYR A 804 -13.29 21.48 -7.11
C TYR A 804 -14.77 21.17 -7.33
N LEU A 805 -15.45 20.59 -6.35
CA LEU A 805 -16.89 20.29 -6.44
C LEU A 805 -17.74 21.54 -6.62
N TRP A 806 -17.36 22.67 -6.01
CA TRP A 806 -18.05 23.95 -6.18
C TRP A 806 -18.00 24.50 -7.63
N LYS A 807 -16.92 24.21 -8.36
CA LYS A 807 -16.79 24.58 -9.78
C LYS A 807 -17.75 23.79 -10.68
N LEU A 808 -18.27 22.64 -10.21
CA LEU A 808 -19.14 21.76 -10.97
C LEU A 808 -20.62 22.10 -10.69
N ASP A 809 -21.35 22.56 -11.71
CA ASP A 809 -22.75 22.96 -11.59
C ASP A 809 -23.67 21.85 -11.04
N GLY A 810 -23.34 20.57 -11.29
CA GLY A 810 -24.10 19.43 -10.80
C GLY A 810 -24.12 19.28 -9.27
N HIS A 811 -23.11 19.81 -8.56
CA HIS A 811 -23.00 19.72 -7.10
C HIS A 811 -23.61 20.92 -6.38
N LYS A 812 -23.80 22.06 -7.06
CA LYS A 812 -24.35 23.30 -6.45
C LYS A 812 -25.69 23.09 -5.73
N PRO A 813 -26.67 22.33 -6.26
CA PRO A 813 -27.92 22.07 -5.55
C PRO A 813 -27.70 21.37 -4.20
N ALA A 814 -26.71 20.48 -4.10
CA ALA A 814 -26.40 19.79 -2.85
C ALA A 814 -25.82 20.72 -1.78
N PHE A 815 -25.00 21.70 -2.19
CA PHE A 815 -24.52 22.75 -1.28
C PHE A 815 -25.66 23.64 -0.74
N LEU A 816 -26.69 23.89 -1.55
CA LEU A 816 -27.86 24.65 -1.09
C LEU A 816 -28.71 23.85 -0.12
N LEU A 817 -28.90 22.55 -0.36
CA LEU A 817 -29.67 21.67 0.53
C LEU A 817 -29.07 21.58 1.94
N ILE A 818 -27.75 21.50 2.08
CA ILE A 818 -27.13 21.45 3.43
C ILE A 818 -27.24 22.78 4.16
N ALA A 819 -27.28 23.91 3.44
CA ALA A 819 -27.51 25.22 4.04
C ALA A 819 -28.91 25.33 4.68
N GLU A 820 -29.88 24.51 4.25
CA GLU A 820 -31.19 24.39 4.88
C GLU A 820 -31.15 23.58 6.19
N ASP A 821 -30.22 22.61 6.33
CA ASP A 821 -30.01 21.84 7.55
C ASP A 821 -29.23 22.65 8.60
N ARG A 822 -30.01 23.44 9.36
CA ARG A 822 -29.50 24.39 10.35
C ARG A 822 -28.51 23.78 11.34
N LYS A 823 -28.74 22.55 11.82
CA LYS A 823 -27.90 21.98 12.90
C LYS A 823 -26.51 21.60 12.37
N ASN A 824 -26.44 20.93 11.23
CA ASN A 824 -25.18 20.47 10.66
C ASN A 824 -24.40 21.63 10.03
N PHE A 825 -25.09 22.57 9.39
CA PHE A 825 -24.45 23.77 8.83
C PHE A 825 -23.82 24.66 9.91
N VAL A 826 -24.49 24.87 11.04
CA VAL A 826 -23.93 25.66 12.16
C VAL A 826 -22.67 25.02 12.73
N LYS A 827 -22.66 23.68 12.91
CA LYS A 827 -21.47 22.96 13.37
C LYS A 827 -20.29 23.12 12.42
N PHE A 828 -20.54 22.98 11.11
CA PHE A 828 -19.54 23.19 10.07
C PHE A 828 -19.00 24.63 10.10
N ALA A 829 -19.89 25.61 10.02
CA ALA A 829 -19.53 27.04 9.98
C ALA A 829 -18.72 27.43 11.24
N HIS A 830 -19.09 26.90 12.40
CA HIS A 830 -18.34 27.10 13.64
C HIS A 830 -16.91 26.53 13.56
N GLY A 831 -16.76 25.27 13.13
CA GLY A 831 -15.46 24.62 12.97
C GLY A 831 -14.56 25.32 11.95
N LEU A 832 -15.15 25.97 10.94
CA LEU A 832 -14.47 26.78 9.94
C LEU A 832 -13.94 28.08 10.53
N MET A 833 -14.79 28.87 11.19
CA MET A 833 -14.47 30.22 11.68
C MET A 833 -13.46 30.22 12.84
N ASN A 834 -13.55 29.27 13.77
CA ASN A 834 -12.65 29.20 14.92
C ASN A 834 -11.20 28.96 14.50
N HIS A 835 -10.99 28.15 13.47
CA HIS A 835 -9.66 27.78 13.00
C HIS A 835 -8.98 28.91 12.21
N ILE A 836 -9.70 29.67 11.39
CA ILE A 836 -9.09 30.80 10.66
C ILE A 836 -8.44 31.78 11.65
N ASN A 837 -9.16 32.14 12.72
CA ASN A 837 -8.66 33.07 13.73
C ASN A 837 -7.41 32.54 14.44
N SER A 838 -7.38 31.28 14.87
CA SER A 838 -6.20 30.71 15.54
C SER A 838 -5.02 30.58 14.56
N LEU A 839 -5.24 30.00 13.37
CA LEU A 839 -4.20 29.73 12.38
C LEU A 839 -3.49 31.01 11.91
N VAL A 840 -4.25 32.07 11.62
CA VAL A 840 -3.67 33.36 11.20
C VAL A 840 -2.94 34.02 12.37
N THR A 841 -3.47 33.94 13.59
CA THR A 841 -2.82 34.52 14.78
C THR A 841 -1.50 33.82 15.08
N ASP A 842 -1.50 32.49 15.11
CA ASP A 842 -0.33 31.68 15.40
C ASP A 842 0.76 31.90 14.34
N ALA A 843 0.37 31.97 13.06
CA ALA A 843 1.30 32.30 11.98
C ALA A 843 1.91 33.70 12.13
N LEU A 844 1.09 34.73 12.42
CA LEU A 844 1.58 36.10 12.59
C LEU A 844 2.44 36.29 13.85
N ILE A 845 2.28 35.44 14.88
CA ILE A 845 3.17 35.41 16.06
C ILE A 845 4.48 34.68 15.76
N ALA A 846 4.42 33.56 15.04
CA ALA A 846 5.58 32.72 14.78
C ALA A 846 6.50 33.27 13.66
N LEU A 847 5.97 33.98 12.66
CA LEU A 847 6.76 34.55 11.56
C LEU A 847 7.86 35.53 12.04
N PRO A 848 7.59 36.49 12.96
CA PRO A 848 8.64 37.31 13.56
C PRO A 848 9.71 36.48 14.30
N GLU A 849 9.32 35.43 15.01
CA GLU A 849 10.24 34.59 15.76
C GLU A 849 11.14 33.75 14.83
N ILE A 850 10.58 33.24 13.73
CA ILE A 850 11.34 32.58 12.65
C ILE A 850 12.40 33.53 12.11
N LYS A 851 12.00 34.78 11.82
CA LYS A 851 12.93 35.80 11.33
C LYS A 851 14.08 36.06 12.31
N VAL A 852 13.77 36.22 13.60
CA VAL A 852 14.80 36.40 14.64
C VAL A 852 15.74 35.19 14.73
N LEU A 853 15.21 33.97 14.64
CA LEU A 853 16.03 32.75 14.64
C LEU A 853 16.91 32.66 13.39
N GLN A 854 16.39 33.01 12.21
CA GLN A 854 17.16 33.05 10.97
C GLN A 854 18.27 34.11 11.00
N GLU A 855 17.99 35.31 11.52
CA GLU A 855 18.99 36.38 11.69
C GLU A 855 20.11 35.95 12.66
N GLN A 856 19.76 35.26 13.76
CA GLN A 856 20.74 34.69 14.69
C GLN A 856 21.62 33.60 14.04
N MET A 857 21.09 32.86 13.06
CA MET A 857 21.85 31.86 12.31
C MET A 857 22.72 32.47 11.20
N GLN A 858 22.29 33.58 10.61
CA GLN A 858 23.07 34.30 9.61
C GLN A 858 24.30 34.99 10.20
N ASP A 859 24.26 35.40 11.48
CA ASP A 859 25.43 35.88 12.23
C ASP A 859 26.38 34.73 12.58
N THR A 860 27.20 34.34 11.61
CA THR A 860 28.15 33.21 11.69
C THR A 860 29.11 33.30 12.87
N ALA A 861 29.50 34.49 13.31
CA ALA A 861 30.43 34.69 14.42
C ALA A 861 29.76 34.39 15.77
N ARG A 862 28.54 34.88 16.00
CA ARG A 862 27.76 34.55 17.22
C ARG A 862 27.22 33.12 17.19
N TRP A 863 26.90 32.60 16.00
CA TRP A 863 26.39 31.25 15.86
C TRP A 863 27.45 30.20 16.22
N LEU A 864 28.69 30.33 15.73
CA LEU A 864 29.79 29.42 16.05
C LEU A 864 30.27 29.53 17.51
N ALA A 865 29.97 30.63 18.20
CA ALA A 865 30.25 30.82 19.61
C ALA A 865 29.27 30.07 20.55
N LEU A 866 28.15 29.57 20.02
CA LEU A 866 27.17 28.79 20.78
C LEU A 866 27.57 27.31 20.84
N ASP A 867 27.30 26.67 21.99
CA ASP A 867 27.47 25.24 22.18
C ASP A 867 26.71 24.43 21.12
N GLU A 868 27.27 23.29 20.71
CA GLU A 868 26.72 22.43 19.67
C GLU A 868 25.29 21.94 19.97
N ALA A 869 25.01 21.58 21.23
CA ALA A 869 23.66 21.19 21.67
C ALA A 869 22.64 22.33 21.54
N VAL A 870 23.05 23.58 21.81
CA VAL A 870 22.18 24.76 21.70
C VAL A 870 21.94 25.12 20.24
N ARG A 871 22.95 24.95 19.38
CA ARG A 871 22.79 25.09 17.92
C ARG A 871 21.81 24.09 17.36
N GLU A 872 21.94 22.81 17.73
CA GLU A 872 21.02 21.75 17.28
C GLU A 872 19.59 22.01 17.77
N GLN A 873 19.42 22.42 19.04
CA GLN A 873 18.11 22.78 19.59
C GLN A 873 17.47 23.96 18.85
N LYS A 874 18.22 25.05 18.59
CA LYS A 874 17.72 26.21 17.86
C LYS A 874 17.39 25.86 16.40
N GLN A 875 18.18 25.02 15.76
CA GLN A 875 17.94 24.56 14.40
C GLN A 875 16.71 23.65 14.31
N SER A 876 16.51 22.75 15.28
CA SER A 876 15.29 21.95 15.40
C SER A 876 14.07 22.85 15.60
N LEU A 877 14.16 23.82 16.53
CA LEU A 877 13.07 24.75 16.81
C LEU A 877 12.69 25.58 15.59
N LEU A 878 13.68 26.06 14.82
CA LEU A 878 13.42 26.76 13.56
C LEU A 878 12.67 25.86 12.58
N SER A 879 13.18 24.65 12.32
CA SER A 879 12.55 23.68 11.41
C SER A 879 11.10 23.35 11.82
N ASP A 880 10.86 23.14 13.12
CA ASP A 880 9.53 22.85 13.64
C ASP A 880 8.58 24.05 13.49
N LYS A 881 9.05 25.28 13.76
CA LYS A 881 8.25 26.50 13.55
C LYS A 881 7.96 26.74 12.07
N GLU A 882 8.95 26.60 11.19
CA GLU A 882 8.76 26.76 9.75
C GLU A 882 7.74 25.75 9.20
N ARG A 883 7.82 24.48 9.59
CA ARG A 883 6.83 23.45 9.20
C ARG A 883 5.42 23.80 9.70
N THR A 884 5.32 24.23 10.96
CA THR A 884 4.03 24.55 11.59
C THR A 884 3.38 25.78 10.96
N VAL A 885 4.15 26.84 10.70
CA VAL A 885 3.66 28.06 10.05
C VAL A 885 3.23 27.78 8.62
N THR A 886 4.03 27.04 7.86
CA THR A 886 3.71 26.71 6.46
C THR A 886 2.40 25.92 6.36
N SER A 887 2.25 24.87 7.17
CA SER A 887 1.01 24.07 7.19
C SER A 887 -0.20 24.85 7.70
N SER A 888 -0.02 25.73 8.68
CA SER A 888 -1.11 26.57 9.22
C SER A 888 -1.59 27.60 8.20
N LEU A 889 -0.66 28.27 7.52
CA LEU A 889 -0.98 29.26 6.48
C LEU A 889 -1.57 28.62 5.23
N GLN A 890 -1.09 27.45 4.85
CA GLN A 890 -1.66 26.66 3.76
C GLN A 890 -3.14 26.38 4.01
N LEU A 891 -3.48 25.86 5.20
CA LEU A 891 -4.88 25.63 5.55
C LEU A 891 -5.66 26.96 5.65
N ALA A 892 -5.08 28.00 6.24
CA ALA A 892 -5.75 29.30 6.37
C ALA A 892 -6.13 29.88 5.00
N ASN A 893 -5.25 29.81 4.00
CA ASN A 893 -5.53 30.26 2.64
C ASN A 893 -6.71 29.50 2.02
N GLU A 894 -6.69 28.16 2.04
CA GLU A 894 -7.79 27.36 1.47
C GLU A 894 -9.11 27.57 2.23
N THR A 895 -9.03 27.79 3.54
CA THR A 895 -10.21 28.00 4.40
C THR A 895 -10.84 29.38 4.15
N ILE A 896 -10.03 30.43 3.98
CA ILE A 896 -10.51 31.78 3.61
C ILE A 896 -11.10 31.76 2.19
N HIS A 897 -10.40 31.11 1.25
CA HIS A 897 -10.90 30.94 -0.11
C HIS A 897 -12.25 30.23 -0.13
N MET A 898 -12.39 29.17 0.68
CA MET A 898 -13.64 28.43 0.85
C MET A 898 -14.77 29.29 1.40
N MET A 899 -14.49 30.13 2.40
CA MET A 899 -15.48 31.08 2.89
C MET A 899 -15.92 32.07 1.79
N SER A 900 -14.97 32.60 1.02
CA SER A 900 -15.27 33.57 -0.05
C SER A 900 -16.23 32.99 -1.10
N TYR A 901 -15.94 31.81 -1.66
CA TYR A 901 -16.82 31.27 -2.70
C TYR A 901 -18.16 30.76 -2.15
N LEU A 902 -18.21 30.16 -0.95
CA LEU A 902 -19.47 29.67 -0.37
C LEU A 902 -20.43 30.84 -0.10
N THR A 903 -19.91 31.94 0.45
CA THR A 903 -20.71 33.14 0.78
C THR A 903 -21.14 33.93 -0.44
N SER A 904 -20.57 33.68 -1.63
CA SER A 904 -21.00 34.34 -2.86
C SER A 904 -22.44 33.98 -3.25
N GLU A 905 -22.85 32.73 -3.05
CA GLU A 905 -24.20 32.23 -3.35
C GLU A 905 -25.01 31.89 -2.07
N ILE A 906 -24.36 31.47 -0.97
CA ILE A 906 -25.01 31.06 0.28
C ILE A 906 -24.87 32.16 1.34
N GLN A 907 -25.74 33.16 1.28
CA GLN A 907 -25.71 34.31 2.20
C GLN A 907 -26.74 34.18 3.34
N GLU A 908 -27.96 33.77 3.02
CA GLU A 908 -29.08 33.82 3.96
C GLU A 908 -28.85 33.11 5.30
N PRO A 909 -28.24 31.90 5.37
CA PRO A 909 -28.02 31.22 6.65
C PRO A 909 -27.09 31.98 7.60
N PHE A 910 -26.11 32.72 7.06
CA PHE A 910 -25.14 33.49 7.86
C PHE A 910 -25.74 34.78 8.44
N VAL A 911 -26.80 35.32 7.83
CA VAL A 911 -27.45 36.57 8.28
C VAL A 911 -28.72 36.30 9.08
N LYS A 912 -29.50 35.27 8.73
CA LYS A 912 -30.75 34.95 9.43
C LYS A 912 -30.51 34.34 10.82
N MET A 913 -29.29 33.89 11.10
CA MET A 913 -28.91 33.29 12.38
C MET A 913 -27.95 34.24 13.12
N PRO A 914 -28.39 34.93 14.18
CA PRO A 914 -27.57 35.93 14.87
C PRO A 914 -26.26 35.35 15.42
N GLU A 915 -26.31 34.12 15.94
CA GLU A 915 -25.14 33.39 16.46
C GLU A 915 -24.05 33.14 15.40
N LEU A 916 -24.44 32.90 14.14
CA LEU A 916 -23.48 32.74 13.03
C LEU A 916 -23.00 34.09 12.52
N GLN A 917 -23.89 35.08 12.47
CA GLN A 917 -23.60 36.42 12.04
C GLN A 917 -22.50 37.06 12.89
N ASP A 918 -22.66 37.06 14.22
CA ASP A 918 -21.72 37.68 15.15
C ASP A 918 -20.33 37.02 15.10
N ARG A 919 -20.29 35.70 14.90
CA ARG A 919 -19.04 34.94 14.77
C ARG A 919 -18.35 35.21 13.44
N LEU A 920 -19.11 35.25 12.35
CA LEU A 920 -18.59 35.57 11.02
C LEU A 920 -17.97 36.96 11.01
N VAL A 921 -18.71 37.95 11.54
CA VAL A 921 -18.23 39.32 11.70
C VAL A 921 -16.98 39.37 12.57
N SER A 922 -16.99 38.71 13.74
CA SER A 922 -15.83 38.66 14.63
C SER A 922 -14.59 38.09 13.93
N MET A 923 -14.76 37.04 13.13
CA MET A 923 -13.68 36.43 12.35
C MET A 923 -13.16 37.37 11.25
N LEU A 924 -14.06 37.92 10.42
CA LEU A 924 -13.68 38.82 9.32
C LEU A 924 -12.99 40.08 9.84
N ASN A 925 -13.53 40.72 10.88
CA ASN A 925 -12.94 41.90 11.51
C ASN A 925 -11.57 41.58 12.12
N SER A 926 -11.46 40.50 12.90
CA SER A 926 -10.20 40.04 13.50
C SER A 926 -9.11 39.81 12.44
N VAL A 927 -9.42 39.10 11.36
CA VAL A 927 -8.46 38.81 10.28
C VAL A 927 -8.11 40.08 9.52
N LEU A 928 -9.09 40.93 9.19
CA LEU A 928 -8.86 42.20 8.51
C LEU A 928 -7.95 43.11 9.33
N VAL A 929 -8.20 43.27 10.62
CA VAL A 929 -7.37 44.09 11.51
C VAL A 929 -5.96 43.51 11.66
N LYS A 930 -5.82 42.19 11.72
CA LYS A 930 -4.50 41.54 11.79
C LYS A 930 -3.69 41.71 10.50
N LEU A 931 -4.33 41.66 9.33
CA LEU A 931 -3.66 41.79 8.03
C LEU A 931 -3.39 43.26 7.65
N ALA A 932 -4.35 44.16 7.86
CA ALA A 932 -4.26 45.58 7.50
C ALA A 932 -3.71 46.48 8.62
N GLY A 933 -3.66 45.97 9.85
CA GLY A 933 -3.09 46.66 11.01
C GLY A 933 -1.55 46.65 11.06
N PRO A 934 -0.95 47.25 12.10
CA PRO A 934 0.50 47.43 12.19
C PRO A 934 1.25 46.09 12.19
N ARG A 935 0.72 45.05 12.85
CA ARG A 935 1.34 43.72 12.91
C ARG A 935 1.46 43.04 11.54
N GLY A 936 0.51 43.24 10.64
CA GLY A 936 0.54 42.68 9.28
C GLY A 936 1.40 43.50 8.32
N VAL A 937 1.36 44.84 8.45
CA VAL A 937 2.10 45.77 7.57
C VAL A 937 3.60 45.82 7.89
N GLU A 938 3.99 45.66 9.17
CA GLU A 938 5.39 45.65 9.61
C GLU A 938 6.09 44.30 9.37
N LEU A 939 5.32 43.25 9.07
CA LEU A 939 5.82 41.89 8.89
C LEU A 939 6.57 41.72 7.56
N LYS A 940 7.83 42.17 7.51
CA LYS A 940 8.75 41.86 6.42
C LYS A 940 9.40 40.50 6.64
N VAL A 941 8.74 39.46 6.11
CA VAL A 941 9.26 38.08 6.05
C VAL A 941 10.17 37.95 4.82
N ASN A 942 11.33 37.32 4.99
CA ASN A 942 12.18 36.95 3.85
C ASN A 942 11.51 35.78 3.12
N ASN A 943 11.30 35.89 1.80
CA ASN A 943 10.62 34.88 0.98
C ASN A 943 9.24 34.44 1.53
N PRO A 944 8.23 35.32 1.58
CA PRO A 944 6.89 35.01 2.11
C PRO A 944 6.21 33.84 1.38
N GLU A 945 6.55 33.62 0.10
CA GLU A 945 6.05 32.51 -0.71
C GLU A 945 6.48 31.14 -0.18
N GLN A 946 7.65 31.04 0.45
CA GLN A 946 8.13 29.79 1.06
C GLN A 946 7.17 29.28 2.13
N TYR A 947 6.60 30.20 2.91
CA TYR A 947 5.65 29.91 3.98
C TYR A 947 4.19 29.95 3.51
N LYS A 948 3.95 30.09 2.20
CA LYS A 948 2.62 30.27 1.62
C LYS A 948 1.87 31.47 2.19
N PHE A 949 2.60 32.48 2.66
CA PHE A 949 1.99 33.70 3.16
C PHE A 949 1.60 34.60 1.98
N ARG A 950 0.31 34.59 1.59
CA ARG A 950 -0.26 35.39 0.50
C ARG A 950 -1.21 36.48 1.05
N PRO A 951 -0.72 37.46 1.84
CA PRO A 951 -1.58 38.41 2.57
C PRO A 951 -2.47 39.26 1.66
N LYS A 952 -2.02 39.56 0.43
CA LYS A 952 -2.81 40.29 -0.57
C LYS A 952 -4.03 39.50 -1.03
N THR A 953 -3.87 38.21 -1.30
CA THR A 953 -4.96 37.31 -1.71
C THR A 953 -5.93 37.09 -0.57
N MET A 954 -5.42 36.84 0.64
CA MET A 954 -6.24 36.72 1.85
C MET A 954 -7.05 38.00 2.09
N LEU A 955 -6.44 39.18 1.98
CA LEU A 955 -7.13 40.45 2.16
C LEU A 955 -8.22 40.66 1.10
N LYS A 956 -7.93 40.32 -0.15
CA LYS A 956 -8.89 40.38 -1.26
C LYS A 956 -10.13 39.54 -0.95
N GLU A 957 -9.94 38.27 -0.58
CA GLU A 957 -11.04 37.33 -0.32
C GLU A 957 -11.87 37.72 0.91
N ILE A 958 -11.23 38.25 1.96
CA ILE A 958 -11.92 38.78 3.14
C ILE A 958 -12.78 39.98 2.77
N VAL A 959 -12.27 40.90 1.95
CA VAL A 959 -13.04 42.07 1.48
C VAL A 959 -14.19 41.64 0.57
N GLU A 960 -13.99 40.70 -0.35
CA GLU A 960 -15.06 40.11 -1.17
C GLU A 960 -16.15 39.50 -0.29
N THR A 961 -15.76 38.75 0.73
CA THR A 961 -16.69 38.15 1.70
C THR A 961 -17.50 39.22 2.45
N LEU A 962 -16.87 40.31 2.90
CA LEU A 962 -17.59 41.43 3.53
C LEU A 962 -18.59 42.07 2.54
N LEU A 963 -18.21 42.22 1.27
CA LEU A 963 -19.07 42.79 0.24
C LEU A 963 -20.27 41.89 -0.12
N HIS A 964 -20.16 40.57 0.00
CA HIS A 964 -21.30 39.66 -0.17
C HIS A 964 -22.45 39.98 0.79
N PHE A 965 -22.12 40.45 2.00
CA PHE A 965 -23.10 40.78 3.05
C PHE A 965 -23.42 42.27 3.18
N ALA A 966 -22.74 43.15 2.44
CA ALA A 966 -22.98 44.59 2.44
C ALA A 966 -24.45 45.02 2.23
N PRO A 967 -25.29 44.31 1.43
CA PRO A 967 -26.70 44.67 1.27
C PRO A 967 -27.56 44.47 2.51
N TYR A 968 -27.11 43.68 3.50
CA TYR A 968 -27.90 43.36 4.68
C TYR A 968 -27.64 44.38 5.81
N PRO A 969 -28.66 45.15 6.24
CA PRO A 969 -28.47 46.20 7.24
C PRO A 969 -28.07 45.65 8.61
N SER A 970 -28.58 44.46 8.98
CA SER A 970 -28.19 43.80 10.23
C SER A 970 -26.70 43.47 10.28
N PHE A 971 -26.10 43.13 9.14
CA PHE A 971 -24.68 42.81 9.05
C PHE A 971 -23.81 44.05 9.24
N LEU A 972 -24.21 45.19 8.65
CA LEU A 972 -23.52 46.48 8.85
C LEU A 972 -23.47 46.87 10.33
N GLU A 973 -24.60 46.75 11.03
CA GLU A 973 -24.69 47.05 12.45
C GLU A 973 -23.81 46.10 13.28
N ALA A 974 -23.86 44.79 13.00
CA ALA A 974 -23.00 43.82 13.67
C ALA A 974 -21.50 44.09 13.44
N VAL A 975 -21.09 44.50 12.23
CA VAL A 975 -19.69 44.88 11.94
C VAL A 975 -19.27 46.09 12.75
N ALA A 976 -20.17 47.07 12.89
CA ALA A 976 -19.91 48.31 13.61
C ALA A 976 -19.83 48.14 15.13
N THR A 977 -20.65 47.27 15.72
CA THR A 977 -20.71 47.02 17.17
C THR A 977 -19.71 45.96 17.65
N ASN A 978 -19.04 45.26 16.73
CA ASN A 978 -18.09 44.21 17.08
C ASN A 978 -16.82 44.76 17.75
N GLY A 979 -16.37 44.14 18.84
CA GLY A 979 -15.18 44.57 19.60
C GLY A 979 -13.84 44.55 18.84
N PHE A 980 -13.76 43.88 17.68
CA PHE A 980 -12.57 43.93 16.81
C PHE A 980 -12.63 45.05 15.76
N TYR A 981 -13.69 45.86 15.70
CA TYR A 981 -13.80 46.96 14.75
C TYR A 981 -12.82 48.10 15.09
N ASP A 982 -12.08 48.57 14.08
CA ASP A 982 -11.22 49.75 14.17
C ASP A 982 -11.37 50.58 12.89
N GLY A 983 -12.08 51.71 12.98
CA GLY A 983 -12.35 52.59 11.85
C GLY A 983 -11.08 53.08 11.13
N GLN A 984 -9.96 53.28 11.83
CA GLN A 984 -8.71 53.69 11.18
C GLN A 984 -8.12 52.57 10.32
N VAL A 985 -8.23 51.32 10.77
CA VAL A 985 -7.73 50.15 10.03
C VAL A 985 -8.61 49.87 8.82
N PHE A 986 -9.93 50.04 8.93
CA PHE A 986 -10.85 49.91 7.78
C PHE A 986 -10.57 50.96 6.69
N ARG A 987 -10.35 52.24 7.05
CA ARG A 987 -9.95 53.28 6.08
C ARG A 987 -8.59 52.99 5.44
N LYS A 988 -7.63 52.49 6.22
CA LYS A 988 -6.32 52.06 5.69
C LYS A 988 -6.48 50.87 4.74
N CYS A 989 -7.34 49.91 5.06
CA CYS A 989 -7.64 48.76 4.22
C CYS A 989 -8.22 49.22 2.87
N ALA A 990 -9.20 50.13 2.87
CA ALA A 990 -9.74 50.74 1.67
C ALA A 990 -8.64 51.39 0.80
N HIS A 991 -7.74 52.15 1.42
CA HIS A 991 -6.59 52.74 0.72
C HIS A 991 -5.62 51.69 0.17
N ILE A 992 -5.34 50.61 0.91
CA ILE A 992 -4.49 49.51 0.47
C ILE A 992 -5.11 48.83 -0.76
N VAL A 993 -6.39 48.49 -0.70
CA VAL A 993 -7.13 47.83 -1.79
C VAL A 993 -7.16 48.70 -3.05
N ALA A 994 -7.46 50.00 -2.91
CA ALA A 994 -7.44 50.96 -4.01
C ALA A 994 -6.05 51.11 -4.65
N ARG A 995 -4.98 51.18 -3.84
CA ARG A 995 -3.60 51.32 -4.32
C ARG A 995 -3.08 50.05 -5.00
N THR A 996 -3.45 48.88 -4.48
CA THR A 996 -2.93 47.59 -4.94
C THR A 996 -3.73 46.98 -6.09
N GLN A 997 -4.87 47.59 -6.46
CA GLN A 997 -5.77 47.12 -7.53
C GLN A 997 -6.14 45.63 -7.39
N LEU A 998 -6.37 45.18 -6.14
CA LEU A 998 -6.72 43.79 -5.85
C LEU A 998 -8.14 43.42 -6.28
N LEU A 999 -9.03 44.41 -6.36
CA LEU A 999 -10.43 44.27 -6.74
C LEU A 999 -10.71 45.03 -8.04
N VAL A 1000 -11.82 44.67 -8.69
CA VAL A 1000 -12.35 45.39 -9.85
C VAL A 1000 -12.74 46.82 -9.41
N PRO A 1001 -12.54 47.86 -10.24
CA PRO A 1001 -12.83 49.25 -9.85
C PRO A 1001 -14.25 49.49 -9.28
N GLY A 1002 -15.24 48.72 -9.73
CA GLY A 1002 -16.60 48.78 -9.18
C GLY A 1002 -16.70 48.28 -7.74
N ASP A 1003 -15.97 47.23 -7.37
CA ASP A 1003 -15.99 46.68 -6.02
C ASP A 1003 -15.14 47.50 -5.04
N VAL A 1004 -14.11 48.19 -5.53
CA VAL A 1004 -13.38 49.20 -4.73
C VAL A 1004 -14.33 50.32 -4.28
N GLN A 1005 -15.17 50.84 -5.19
CA GLN A 1005 -16.15 51.87 -4.85
C GLN A 1005 -17.22 51.35 -3.88
N LYS A 1006 -17.71 50.12 -4.07
CA LYS A 1006 -18.65 49.49 -3.14
C LYS A 1006 -18.03 49.33 -1.74
N PHE A 1007 -16.74 48.98 -1.67
CA PHE A 1007 -16.05 48.85 -0.39
C PHE A 1007 -15.83 50.20 0.29
N ASP A 1008 -15.48 51.25 -0.45
CA ASP A 1008 -15.38 52.60 0.09
C ASP A 1008 -16.74 53.07 0.66
N ALA A 1009 -17.84 52.78 -0.05
CA ALA A 1009 -19.19 53.06 0.42
C ALA A 1009 -19.53 52.23 1.68
N PHE A 1010 -19.23 50.93 1.67
CA PHE A 1010 -19.41 50.05 2.82
C PHE A 1010 -18.67 50.54 4.07
N VAL A 1011 -17.40 50.94 3.93
CA VAL A 1011 -16.62 51.49 5.05
C VAL A 1011 -17.27 52.77 5.60
N ALA A 1012 -17.75 53.66 4.73
CA ALA A 1012 -18.43 54.87 5.14
C ALA A 1012 -19.77 54.59 5.85
N ASP A 1013 -20.51 53.57 5.41
CA ASP A 1013 -21.79 53.19 6.01
C ASP A 1013 -21.61 52.46 7.34
N VAL A 1014 -20.59 51.62 7.49
CA VAL A 1014 -20.19 51.03 8.77
C VAL A 1014 -19.72 52.11 9.76
N GLU A 1015 -18.98 53.12 9.29
CA GLU A 1015 -18.55 54.24 10.14
C GLU A 1015 -19.75 55.03 10.68
N LYS A 1016 -20.74 55.33 9.83
CA LYS A 1016 -22.01 55.96 10.28
C LYS A 1016 -22.78 55.08 11.25
N ALA A 1017 -22.81 53.77 11.02
CA ALA A 1017 -23.49 52.83 11.92
C ALA A 1017 -22.78 52.76 13.28
N ALA A 1018 -21.44 52.79 13.31
CA ALA A 1018 -20.65 52.83 14.53
C ALA A 1018 -20.84 54.14 15.31
N GLU A 1019 -20.87 55.28 14.62
CA GLU A 1019 -21.23 56.57 15.23
C GLU A 1019 -22.66 56.55 15.78
N GLY A 1020 -23.61 55.97 15.05
CA GLY A 1020 -24.99 55.79 15.51
C GLY A 1020 -25.11 54.91 16.74
N ALA A 1021 -24.37 53.79 16.81
CA ALA A 1021 -24.34 52.89 17.96
C ALA A 1021 -23.66 53.52 19.17
N ALA A 1022 -22.53 54.22 18.98
CA ALA A 1022 -21.85 54.95 20.04
C ALA A 1022 -22.73 56.07 20.61
N ASN A 1023 -23.43 56.82 19.75
CA ASN A 1023 -24.41 57.81 20.18
C ASN A 1023 -25.57 57.16 20.95
N LEU A 1024 -26.02 55.96 20.57
CA LEU A 1024 -27.08 55.22 21.28
C LEU A 1024 -26.60 54.74 22.67
N GLU A 1025 -25.37 54.26 22.80
CA GLU A 1025 -24.78 53.90 24.09
C GLU A 1025 -24.60 55.13 25.00
N GLU A 1026 -24.13 56.25 24.45
CA GLU A 1026 -24.07 57.54 25.14
C GLU A 1026 -25.47 58.06 25.51
N THR A 1027 -26.49 57.66 24.73
CA THR A 1027 -27.91 57.98 24.97
C THR A 1027 -28.56 57.17 26.08
N LEU A 1028 -28.17 55.89 26.23
CA LEU A 1028 -28.77 54.97 27.19
C LEU A 1028 -28.21 55.14 28.62
N GLY A 1029 -27.01 55.71 28.78
CA GLY A 1029 -26.40 56.00 30.09
C GLY A 1029 -26.13 54.74 30.94
N ASP A 1030 -26.08 54.89 32.27
CA ASP A 1030 -25.86 53.76 33.19
C ASP A 1030 -27.05 52.79 33.20
N ILE A 1031 -26.86 51.63 32.57
CA ILE A 1031 -27.86 50.55 32.51
C ILE A 1031 -27.95 49.87 33.90
N PRO A 1032 -29.15 49.67 34.46
CA PRO A 1032 -29.35 48.91 35.70
C PRO A 1032 -28.74 47.50 35.61
N GLU A 1033 -28.02 47.07 36.65
CA GLU A 1033 -27.34 45.76 36.71
C GLU A 1033 -28.28 44.56 36.43
N GLU A 1034 -29.57 44.69 36.77
CA GLU A 1034 -30.60 43.67 36.52
C GLU A 1034 -30.96 43.47 35.03
N PHE A 1035 -30.55 44.39 34.15
CA PHE A 1035 -30.77 44.32 32.71
C PHE A 1035 -29.51 43.93 31.93
N LEU A 1036 -28.38 43.79 32.63
CA LEU A 1036 -27.10 43.41 32.04
C LEU A 1036 -26.92 41.90 31.99
N ASP A 1037 -26.33 41.41 30.90
CA ASP A 1037 -25.90 40.03 30.79
C ASP A 1037 -24.76 39.77 31.79
N PRO A 1038 -24.84 38.73 32.63
CA PRO A 1038 -23.85 38.47 33.68
C PRO A 1038 -22.48 37.98 33.19
N LEU A 1039 -22.31 37.65 31.90
CA LEU A 1039 -21.00 37.34 31.30
C LEU A 1039 -20.43 38.51 30.50
N VAL A 1040 -21.25 39.18 29.69
CA VAL A 1040 -20.79 40.17 28.71
C VAL A 1040 -20.99 41.61 29.19
N PHE A 1041 -21.75 41.83 30.26
CA PHE A 1041 -22.08 43.14 30.84
C PHE A 1041 -22.70 44.13 29.83
N THR A 1042 -23.44 43.60 28.87
CA THR A 1042 -24.21 44.35 27.86
C THR A 1042 -25.72 44.20 28.13
N LEU A 1043 -26.54 45.09 27.59
CA LEU A 1043 -28.00 45.01 27.72
C LEU A 1043 -28.53 43.68 27.15
N MET A 1044 -29.32 42.93 27.92
CA MET A 1044 -29.96 41.70 27.43
C MET A 1044 -31.08 42.02 26.43
N ASN A 1045 -31.01 41.48 25.22
CA ASN A 1045 -32.01 41.68 24.16
C ASN A 1045 -33.10 40.60 24.19
N ASP A 1046 -32.72 39.36 24.49
CA ASP A 1046 -33.63 38.23 24.66
C ASP A 1046 -33.27 37.43 25.93
N PRO A 1047 -33.68 37.91 27.12
CA PRO A 1047 -33.32 37.27 28.38
C PRO A 1047 -33.94 35.87 28.52
N VAL A 1048 -33.11 34.88 28.86
CA VAL A 1048 -33.47 33.49 29.12
C VAL A 1048 -33.03 33.07 30.50
N LEU A 1049 -33.88 32.32 31.19
CA LEU A 1049 -33.66 31.77 32.51
C LEU A 1049 -33.03 30.37 32.38
N LEU A 1050 -31.88 30.19 33.03
CA LEU A 1050 -31.21 28.91 33.16
C LEU A 1050 -31.83 28.10 34.33
N PRO A 1051 -31.76 26.75 34.32
CA PRO A 1051 -32.19 25.91 35.44
C PRO A 1051 -31.46 26.23 36.76
N SER A 1052 -30.28 26.84 36.68
CA SER A 1052 -29.49 27.33 37.83
C SER A 1052 -30.06 28.61 38.47
N GLY A 1053 -31.07 29.24 37.88
CA GLY A 1053 -31.71 30.46 38.36
C GLY A 1053 -31.08 31.76 37.87
N TYR A 1054 -29.97 31.71 37.13
CA TYR A 1054 -29.40 32.88 36.47
C TYR A 1054 -30.18 33.23 35.20
N THR A 1055 -30.31 34.53 34.90
CA THR A 1055 -30.84 35.01 33.63
C THR A 1055 -29.69 35.56 32.80
N MET A 1056 -29.63 35.15 31.53
CA MET A 1056 -28.63 35.59 30.56
C MET A 1056 -29.31 35.94 29.24
N ASP A 1057 -28.61 36.62 28.35
CA ASP A 1057 -29.06 36.77 26.97
C ASP A 1057 -28.98 35.43 26.23
N ARG A 1058 -30.00 35.13 25.41
CA ARG A 1058 -30.07 33.89 24.63
C ARG A 1058 -28.83 33.68 23.77
N SER A 1059 -28.32 34.74 23.12
CA SER A 1059 -27.16 34.64 22.24
C SER A 1059 -25.89 34.21 23.01
N CYS A 1060 -25.72 34.73 24.22
CA CYS A 1060 -24.57 34.46 25.08
C CYS A 1060 -24.56 33.01 25.59
N ILE A 1061 -25.70 32.50 26.07
CA ILE A 1061 -25.78 31.11 26.55
C ILE A 1061 -25.72 30.09 25.39
N SER A 1062 -26.32 30.40 24.23
CA SER A 1062 -26.15 29.59 23.03
C SER A 1062 -24.68 29.45 22.64
N GLN A 1063 -23.93 30.56 22.66
CA GLN A 1063 -22.50 30.57 22.34
C GLN A 1063 -21.69 29.71 23.32
N HIS A 1064 -22.00 29.79 24.61
CA HIS A 1064 -21.36 28.96 25.63
C HIS A 1064 -21.62 27.47 25.40
N LEU A 1065 -22.89 27.08 25.21
CA LEU A 1065 -23.30 25.68 24.99
C LEU A 1065 -22.75 25.05 23.71
N MET A 1066 -22.39 25.85 22.71
CA MET A 1066 -21.70 25.38 21.51
C MET A 1066 -20.21 25.07 21.71
N ASN A 1067 -19.59 25.66 22.73
CA ASN A 1067 -18.19 25.43 23.08
C ASN A 1067 -18.05 24.40 24.21
N ASP A 1068 -18.94 24.46 25.21
CA ASP A 1068 -18.97 23.63 26.41
C ASP A 1068 -20.43 23.38 26.80
N GLN A 1069 -20.88 22.12 26.81
CA GLN A 1069 -22.27 21.75 27.14
C GLN A 1069 -22.55 21.76 28.64
N SER A 1070 -22.16 22.84 29.31
CA SER A 1070 -22.36 23.02 30.74
C SER A 1070 -22.93 24.40 31.04
N ASP A 1071 -23.47 24.57 32.24
CA ASP A 1071 -23.91 25.87 32.73
C ASP A 1071 -22.67 26.73 33.07
N PRO A 1072 -22.58 27.98 32.58
CA PRO A 1072 -21.38 28.80 32.73
C PRO A 1072 -21.05 29.17 34.19
N PHE A 1073 -22.02 29.09 35.11
CA PHE A 1073 -21.85 29.45 36.52
C PHE A 1073 -21.68 28.22 37.42
N THR A 1074 -22.36 27.11 37.10
CA THR A 1074 -22.40 25.91 37.95
C THR A 1074 -21.65 24.71 37.38
N ARG A 1075 -21.27 24.75 36.09
CA ARG A 1075 -20.63 23.66 35.31
C ARG A 1075 -21.43 22.35 35.27
N VAL A 1076 -22.71 22.40 35.58
CA VAL A 1076 -23.63 21.26 35.46
C VAL A 1076 -24.01 21.09 33.99
N PRO A 1077 -24.13 19.87 33.44
CA PRO A 1077 -24.51 19.66 32.04
C PRO A 1077 -25.84 20.34 31.71
N LEU A 1078 -25.85 21.18 30.67
CA LEU A 1078 -26.99 21.99 30.26
C LEU A 1078 -27.18 21.86 28.74
N THR A 1079 -28.43 21.83 28.29
CA THR A 1079 -28.78 21.75 26.86
C THR A 1079 -29.74 22.88 26.46
N MET A 1080 -29.73 23.25 25.17
CA MET A 1080 -30.51 24.40 24.67
C MET A 1080 -32.03 24.27 24.95
N ASP A 1081 -32.54 23.05 24.98
CA ASP A 1081 -33.96 22.75 25.21
C ASP A 1081 -34.40 23.02 26.67
N GLN A 1082 -33.46 23.18 27.60
CA GLN A 1082 -33.72 23.42 29.03
C GLN A 1082 -33.81 24.91 29.37
N LEU A 1083 -33.59 25.81 28.40
CA LEU A 1083 -33.64 27.26 28.60
C LEU A 1083 -35.08 27.78 28.50
N GLN A 1084 -35.51 28.54 29.51
CA GLN A 1084 -36.85 29.15 29.51
C GLN A 1084 -36.80 30.64 29.15
N PRO A 1085 -37.60 31.13 28.19
CA PRO A 1085 -37.67 32.56 27.89
C PRO A 1085 -38.17 33.38 29.10
N ASN A 1086 -37.44 34.43 29.49
CA ASN A 1086 -37.82 35.33 30.58
C ASN A 1086 -38.57 36.55 30.01
N THR A 1087 -39.82 36.34 29.60
CA THR A 1087 -40.65 37.36 28.94
C THR A 1087 -40.92 38.59 29.82
N ASP A 1088 -40.99 38.41 31.14
CA ASP A 1088 -41.26 39.50 32.08
C ASP A 1088 -40.07 40.48 32.17
N LEU A 1089 -38.84 39.95 32.18
CA LEU A 1089 -37.64 40.78 32.16
C LEU A 1089 -37.49 41.51 30.81
N LYS A 1090 -37.80 40.83 29.71
CA LYS A 1090 -37.80 41.43 28.38
C LYS A 1090 -38.70 42.66 28.27
N VAL A 1091 -39.95 42.56 28.77
CA VAL A 1091 -40.90 43.69 28.77
C VAL A 1091 -40.40 44.85 29.66
N LYS A 1092 -39.74 44.56 30.78
CA LYS A 1092 -39.13 45.60 31.63
C LYS A 1092 -37.98 46.31 30.93
N ILE A 1093 -37.09 45.56 30.27
CA ILE A 1093 -35.98 46.10 29.48
C ILE A 1093 -36.51 46.99 28.36
N GLU A 1094 -37.46 46.49 27.57
CA GLU A 1094 -38.06 47.26 26.46
C GLU A 1094 -38.77 48.55 26.91
N ARG A 1095 -39.37 48.53 28.11
CA ARG A 1095 -39.98 49.73 28.71
C ARG A 1095 -38.91 50.72 29.15
N TRP A 1096 -37.87 50.25 29.82
CA TRP A 1096 -36.77 51.08 30.28
C TRP A 1096 -36.04 51.75 29.11
N VAL A 1097 -35.73 51.00 28.05
CA VAL A 1097 -35.13 51.54 26.81
C VAL A 1097 -35.99 52.64 26.20
N ARG A 1098 -37.31 52.44 26.11
CA ARG A 1098 -38.25 53.46 25.61
C ARG A 1098 -38.29 54.71 26.49
N GLU A 1099 -38.28 54.55 27.80
CA GLU A 1099 -38.28 55.68 28.75
C GLU A 1099 -36.99 56.50 28.66
N GLN A 1100 -35.83 55.87 28.47
CA GLN A 1100 -34.57 56.59 28.28
C GLN A 1100 -34.51 57.32 26.95
N GLN A 1101 -34.96 56.68 25.86
CA GLN A 1101 -35.07 57.32 24.55
C GLN A 1101 -36.03 58.52 24.56
N GLN A 1102 -37.12 58.46 25.32
CA GLN A 1102 -38.04 59.59 25.49
C GLN A 1102 -37.44 60.73 26.32
N LYS A 1103 -36.79 60.43 27.45
CA LYS A 1103 -36.12 61.46 28.28
C LYS A 1103 -35.05 62.22 27.52
N GLN A 1104 -34.33 61.55 26.62
CA GLN A 1104 -33.35 62.19 25.75
C GLN A 1104 -33.97 63.04 24.64
N ASN A 1105 -35.04 62.55 23.97
CA ASN A 1105 -35.76 63.35 22.97
C ASN A 1105 -36.39 64.62 23.59
N GLU A 1106 -36.80 64.56 24.85
CA GLU A 1106 -37.27 65.73 25.62
C GLU A 1106 -36.13 66.65 26.07
N ALA A 1107 -34.89 66.13 26.22
CA ALA A 1107 -33.70 66.92 26.56
C ALA A 1107 -32.99 67.53 25.33
N ALA A 1108 -33.25 66.99 24.13
CA ALA A 1108 -32.69 67.47 22.86
C ALA A 1108 -33.58 68.51 22.13
N GLN A 1109 -34.85 68.66 22.54
CA GLN A 1109 -35.74 69.77 22.17
C GLN A 1109 -35.51 70.98 23.09
#